data_AF-A0A8H6MLQ7-F1
#
_entry.id   AF-A0A8H6MLQ7-F1
#
_cell.length_a   1.000
_cell.length_b   1.000
_cell.length_c   1.000
_cell.angle_alpha   90.00
_cell.angle_beta   90.00
_cell.angle_gamma   90.00
#
_symmetry.space_group_name_H-M   'P 1'
#
loop_
_entity.id
_entity.type
_entity.pdbx_description
1 polymer ?
#
loop_
_entity_poly.entity_id
_entity_poly.type
_entity_poly.pdbx_seq_one_letter_code
_entity_poly.pdbx_strand_id
1 'polypeptide(L)'
;MLHRLSFPISVDYIHPHIFDSPTKQIPKMSNLQAYTVGWICALPTELAAARTFLDEQHPTPEAVARNDNNSYTLGAMGKHNVVIAILPKREYGISAAATVARDLVHSFPNIRIGLMVGVGGGAPTKQHDIRLGDVVIGSRDAGKGGVIQYDYGKMIQNQAFVETGSLNQPPPALLNAVAGLETDYMMRGPELDSKVEKALAPWKRLQKTHSRPPASTDRLCKPDFTHPLDSSAPCSQTCHANTANMVSRDERGEHEDNPTIHYGLIASANQVIKNAKIRDTLSAEKGVICFEMEAAGLMNHFPCLVIRGICDYSDSHKNKEWQGFAAMTAAAYAKDLLRQIPPNSVEAEKPIREVLGSIHDDVQRLNQTTDETRIGVRTIQSHQTEQTHRLIHIQRGVQDLKLSKLEDPSIARNPHFVVPFPSDPDFVNRPDIWTWIEEQYAGAMSRFALVGLGGFGKSQMAIRFAHHLHATSPKTSVFWVHGSTKATFEESYRSIADVLALPRRHDPKVDVLVLVRDWLQREDVSPWLMIVDNADDFEMLFSKNDGGNNAKIPTASYLPKKDDGKILFTSRSWDAAERLTGNGKTIHQVPTMEKTQALLLLQNKLRQDVDEAAAVRLVGTLEHIPLAIDQAAAYINKRSPRMTIQSYLDEFQKSEKRKGTLLRSDRGDIRRY
;
A
#
# COMPACT_ATOMS: atom_id res chain seq x y z
N MET A 1 -20.85 55.22 40.90
CA MET A 1 -22.02 55.08 41.79
C MET A 1 -23.25 54.97 40.90
N LEU A 2 -23.77 53.75 40.74
CA LEU A 2 -25.04 53.25 41.32
C LEU A 2 -26.24 53.74 40.47
N HIS A 3 -26.97 52.87 39.79
CA HIS A 3 -27.96 52.02 40.45
C HIS A 3 -28.12 50.62 39.84
N ARG A 4 -28.18 49.63 40.74
CA ARG A 4 -28.63 48.24 40.57
C ARG A 4 -30.14 48.13 40.81
N LEU A 5 -30.81 47.20 40.12
CA LEU A 5 -31.98 46.39 40.54
C LEU A 5 -31.94 45.14 39.61
N SER A 6 -31.53 43.92 39.96
CA SER A 6 -31.99 42.89 40.94
C SER A 6 -33.39 42.36 40.67
N PHE A 7 -33.52 41.07 40.31
CA PHE A 7 -34.41 40.03 40.90
C PHE A 7 -34.19 38.65 40.20
N PRO A 8 -34.55 37.50 40.82
CA PRO A 8 -33.69 36.32 40.94
C PRO A 8 -34.26 35.05 40.28
N ILE A 9 -33.43 34.01 40.24
CA ILE A 9 -33.71 32.66 39.74
C ILE A 9 -34.37 31.84 40.85
N SER A 10 -35.50 31.21 40.54
CA SER A 10 -36.20 30.22 41.38
C SER A 10 -35.70 28.81 41.08
N VAL A 11 -35.51 28.03 42.15
CA VAL A 11 -35.07 26.62 42.18
C VAL A 11 -36.24 25.75 42.67
N ASP A 12 -36.14 24.44 42.42
CA ASP A 12 -36.97 23.29 42.84
C ASP A 12 -38.12 22.92 41.86
N TYR A 13 -38.28 21.68 41.40
CA TYR A 13 -38.39 20.42 42.15
C TYR A 13 -38.08 19.19 41.28
N ILE A 14 -37.34 18.18 41.80
CA ILE A 14 -37.61 16.75 41.53
C ILE A 14 -37.29 15.94 42.81
N HIS A 15 -38.29 15.22 43.33
CA HIS A 15 -38.19 14.30 44.49
C HIS A 15 -37.64 12.91 44.08
N PRO A 16 -36.94 12.20 44.99
CA PRO A 16 -36.34 10.88 44.75
C PRO A 16 -37.22 9.73 45.28
N HIS A 17 -37.13 8.56 44.65
CA HIS A 17 -37.49 7.29 45.29
C HIS A 17 -36.36 6.27 45.14
N ILE A 18 -36.04 5.68 46.29
CA ILE A 18 -34.95 4.75 46.61
C ILE A 18 -35.46 3.31 46.46
N PHE A 19 -34.63 2.43 45.89
CA PHE A 19 -34.49 1.05 46.37
C PHE A 19 -33.01 0.65 46.36
N ASP A 20 -32.52 0.30 47.53
CA ASP A 20 -31.18 -0.18 47.82
C ASP A 20 -30.99 -1.65 47.40
N SER A 21 -29.75 -1.97 47.01
CA SER A 21 -29.02 -3.26 47.08
C SER A 21 -28.44 -3.78 45.75
N PRO A 22 -27.32 -4.52 45.80
CA PRO A 22 -26.03 -4.20 46.41
C PRO A 22 -25.10 -3.52 45.38
N THR A 23 -24.09 -2.81 45.86
CA THR A 23 -23.01 -2.20 45.07
C THR A 23 -22.49 -3.12 43.95
N LYS A 24 -23.02 -2.96 42.73
CA LYS A 24 -22.30 -3.33 41.51
C LYS A 24 -21.09 -2.41 41.46
N GLN A 25 -19.92 -2.98 41.66
CA GLN A 25 -18.65 -2.31 41.44
C GLN A 25 -18.75 -1.51 40.14
N ILE A 26 -18.55 -0.19 40.25
CA ILE A 26 -18.28 0.69 39.11
C ILE A 26 -17.22 -0.01 38.27
N PRO A 27 -17.42 -0.29 36.97
CA PRO A 27 -16.46 -1.05 36.18
C PRO A 27 -15.11 -0.35 36.24
N LYS A 28 -14.14 -1.05 36.84
CA LYS A 28 -12.71 -0.74 36.80
C LYS A 28 -12.29 -0.48 35.36
N MET A 29 -11.39 0.50 35.18
CA MET A 29 -10.57 0.77 33.97
C MET A 29 -10.76 -0.25 32.84
N SER A 30 -11.23 0.19 31.66
CA SER A 30 -11.40 -0.68 30.50
C SER A 30 -10.07 -1.36 30.15
N ASN A 31 -9.90 -2.61 30.57
CA ASN A 31 -8.75 -3.40 30.21
C ASN A 31 -8.78 -3.65 28.71
N LEU A 32 -7.98 -2.93 27.92
CA LEU A 32 -7.96 -3.04 26.46
C LEU A 32 -7.58 -4.46 25.98
N GLN A 33 -6.99 -5.29 26.85
CA GLN A 33 -6.74 -6.72 26.61
C GLN A 33 -8.02 -7.56 26.54
N ALA A 34 -9.15 -7.05 27.03
CA ALA A 34 -10.41 -7.80 27.02
C ALA A 34 -11.05 -7.86 25.63
N TYR A 35 -10.57 -7.07 24.66
CA TYR A 35 -11.10 -7.00 23.30
C TYR A 35 -10.36 -7.98 22.39
N THR A 36 -11.12 -8.83 21.71
CA THR A 36 -10.59 -9.90 20.85
C THR A 36 -10.99 -9.75 19.38
N VAL A 37 -11.99 -8.90 19.10
CA VAL A 37 -12.51 -8.65 17.76
C VAL A 37 -12.28 -7.20 17.37
N GLY A 38 -11.56 -6.98 16.26
CA GLY A 38 -11.42 -5.67 15.65
C GLY A 38 -12.39 -5.49 14.49
N TRP A 39 -13.11 -4.39 14.45
CA TRP A 39 -14.05 -4.05 13.37
C TRP A 39 -13.63 -2.71 12.76
N ILE A 40 -13.41 -2.67 11.45
CA ILE A 40 -13.02 -1.44 10.75
C ILE A 40 -14.14 -0.97 9.82
N CYS A 41 -14.49 0.31 9.94
CA CYS A 41 -15.43 1.02 9.06
C CYS A 41 -14.68 2.11 8.27
N ALA A 42 -15.04 2.32 7.01
CA ALA A 42 -14.50 3.40 6.20
C ALA A 42 -15.26 4.72 6.38
N LEU A 43 -16.57 4.65 6.66
CA LEU A 43 -17.47 5.81 6.63
C LEU A 43 -18.21 6.04 7.95
N PRO A 44 -18.57 7.30 8.28
CA PRO A 44 -19.40 7.59 9.44
C PRO A 44 -20.76 6.89 9.41
N THR A 45 -21.34 6.70 8.23
CA THR A 45 -22.59 5.94 8.03
C THR A 45 -22.43 4.47 8.48
N GLU A 46 -21.29 3.86 8.17
CA GLU A 46 -20.98 2.48 8.55
C GLU A 46 -20.71 2.35 10.04
N LEU A 47 -19.96 3.29 10.62
CA LEU A 47 -19.77 3.36 12.08
C LEU A 47 -21.10 3.56 12.81
N ALA A 48 -21.97 4.43 12.29
CA ALA A 48 -23.29 4.66 12.87
C ALA A 48 -24.12 3.36 12.87
N ALA A 49 -24.14 2.63 11.75
CA ALA A 49 -24.79 1.32 11.65
C ALA A 49 -24.21 0.31 12.65
N ALA A 50 -22.88 0.13 12.67
CA ALA A 50 -22.22 -0.79 13.59
C ALA A 50 -22.56 -0.51 15.06
N ARG A 51 -22.61 0.76 15.45
CA ARG A 51 -22.98 1.18 16.81
C ARG A 51 -24.41 0.82 17.20
N THR A 52 -25.36 0.84 16.27
CA THR A 52 -26.76 0.46 16.57
C THR A 52 -26.90 -1.02 16.92
N PHE A 53 -25.94 -1.84 16.50
CA PHE A 53 -25.95 -3.30 16.70
C PHE A 53 -25.18 -3.75 17.95
N LEU A 54 -24.53 -2.86 18.70
CA LEU A 54 -23.92 -3.22 19.98
C LEU A 54 -25.01 -3.67 20.96
N ASP A 55 -24.78 -4.80 21.65
CA ASP A 55 -25.63 -5.23 22.77
C ASP A 55 -25.39 -4.33 23.99
N GLU A 56 -24.12 -3.91 24.18
CA GLU A 56 -23.70 -2.94 25.18
C GLU A 56 -22.60 -2.03 24.60
N GLN A 57 -22.68 -0.71 24.83
CA GLN A 57 -21.61 0.22 24.50
C GLN A 57 -20.75 0.46 25.75
N HIS A 58 -19.45 0.19 25.66
CA HIS A 58 -18.49 0.43 26.74
C HIS A 58 -17.94 1.88 26.70
N PRO A 59 -17.34 2.37 27.79
CA PRO A 59 -16.65 3.66 27.81
C PRO A 59 -15.52 3.74 26.78
N THR A 60 -15.29 4.94 26.25
CA THR A 60 -14.15 5.25 25.36
C THR A 60 -12.83 5.05 26.12
N PRO A 61 -11.76 4.55 25.47
CA PRO A 61 -10.47 4.39 26.12
C PRO A 61 -9.90 5.74 26.59
N GLU A 62 -9.41 5.81 27.83
CA GLU A 62 -8.76 7.00 28.39
C GLU A 62 -7.39 7.26 27.76
N ALA A 63 -6.70 6.19 27.34
CA ALA A 63 -5.41 6.25 26.69
C ALA A 63 -5.29 5.12 25.65
N VAL A 64 -4.58 5.42 24.56
CA VAL A 64 -4.20 4.49 23.50
C VAL A 64 -2.68 4.54 23.31
N ALA A 65 -2.12 3.71 22.42
CA ALA A 65 -0.68 3.71 22.15
C ALA A 65 -0.19 5.08 21.65
N ARG A 66 1.10 5.38 21.88
CA ARG A 66 1.70 6.62 21.37
C ARG A 66 1.64 6.64 19.85
N ASN A 67 1.19 7.76 19.28
CA ASN A 67 1.00 7.99 17.84
C ASN A 67 -0.18 7.23 17.20
N ASP A 68 -1.01 6.56 17.99
CA ASP A 68 -2.31 6.09 17.53
C ASP A 68 -3.28 7.29 17.46
N ASN A 69 -3.72 7.61 16.25
CA ASN A 69 -4.64 8.72 15.97
C ASN A 69 -6.07 8.25 15.67
N ASN A 70 -6.37 6.97 15.89
CA ASN A 70 -7.68 6.42 15.61
C ASN A 70 -8.73 6.89 16.61
N SER A 71 -9.98 6.89 16.13
CA SER A 71 -11.16 7.02 16.99
C SER A 71 -11.81 5.66 17.17
N TYR A 72 -12.02 5.27 18.43
CA TYR A 72 -12.56 3.96 18.79
C TYR A 72 -13.94 4.05 19.41
N THR A 73 -14.81 3.12 19.04
CA THR A 73 -16.01 2.76 19.81
C THR A 73 -15.84 1.36 20.37
N LEU A 74 -16.06 1.20 21.67
CA LEU A 74 -15.93 -0.07 22.37
C LEU A 74 -17.31 -0.60 22.75
N GLY A 75 -17.47 -1.92 22.74
CA GLY A 75 -18.69 -2.55 23.22
C GLY A 75 -18.69 -4.06 23.13
N ALA A 76 -19.87 -4.65 23.33
CA ALA A 76 -20.10 -6.08 23.24
C ALA A 76 -21.09 -6.42 22.11
N MET A 77 -20.83 -7.53 21.41
CA MET A 77 -21.77 -8.16 20.48
C MET A 77 -21.78 -9.67 20.74
N GLY A 78 -22.91 -10.19 21.20
CA GLY A 78 -23.03 -11.56 21.66
C GLY A 78 -22.09 -11.83 22.84
N LYS A 79 -21.14 -12.75 22.66
CA LYS A 79 -20.17 -13.15 23.70
C LYS A 79 -18.79 -12.49 23.51
N HIS A 80 -18.68 -11.53 22.58
CA HIS A 80 -17.40 -10.94 22.19
C HIS A 80 -17.33 -9.46 22.54
N ASN A 81 -16.16 -9.04 23.03
CA ASN A 81 -15.82 -7.63 23.14
C ASN A 81 -15.22 -7.15 21.82
N VAL A 82 -15.84 -6.13 21.25
CA VAL A 82 -15.53 -5.58 19.93
C VAL A 82 -14.98 -4.16 20.07
N VAL A 83 -13.87 -3.90 19.39
CA VAL A 83 -13.37 -2.54 19.15
C VAL A 83 -13.67 -2.15 17.72
N ILE A 84 -14.41 -1.06 17.53
CA ILE A 84 -14.76 -0.51 16.23
C ILE A 84 -13.88 0.71 15.97
N ALA A 85 -13.12 0.71 14.88
CA ALA A 85 -12.36 1.86 14.40
C ALA A 85 -12.96 2.40 13.11
N ILE A 86 -12.77 3.70 12.89
CA ILE A 86 -13.17 4.39 11.67
C ILE A 86 -11.96 5.02 10.99
N LEU A 87 -11.92 4.97 9.66
CA LEU A 87 -10.93 5.71 8.87
C LEU A 87 -11.05 7.23 9.09
N PRO A 88 -9.95 7.99 8.95
CA PRO A 88 -9.99 9.44 9.06
C PRO A 88 -10.98 10.05 8.06
N LYS A 89 -11.64 11.13 8.48
CA LYS A 89 -12.70 11.75 7.68
C LYS A 89 -12.13 12.24 6.34
N ARG A 90 -12.72 11.77 5.24
CA ARG A 90 -12.30 12.05 3.84
C ARG A 90 -11.02 11.34 3.40
N GLU A 91 -10.49 10.45 4.21
CA GLU A 91 -9.47 9.49 3.79
C GLU A 91 -10.14 8.15 3.55
N TYR A 92 -9.89 7.56 2.39
CA TYR A 92 -10.41 6.24 2.01
C TYR A 92 -9.28 5.49 1.30
N GLY A 93 -9.51 4.21 1.03
CA GLY A 93 -8.54 3.41 0.31
C GLY A 93 -7.65 2.56 1.21
N ILE A 94 -6.84 1.75 0.53
CA ILE A 94 -6.02 0.67 1.07
C ILE A 94 -5.03 1.17 2.14
N SER A 95 -4.37 2.30 1.91
CA SER A 95 -3.34 2.84 2.82
C SER A 95 -3.91 3.36 4.14
N ALA A 96 -5.08 4.00 4.08
CA ALA A 96 -5.77 4.49 5.28
C ALA A 96 -6.23 3.31 6.15
N ALA A 97 -6.84 2.29 5.52
CA ALA A 97 -7.27 1.07 6.22
C ALA A 97 -6.09 0.34 6.89
N ALA A 98 -4.96 0.19 6.21
CA ALA A 98 -3.76 -0.43 6.78
C ALA A 98 -3.21 0.34 8.00
N THR A 99 -3.24 1.66 7.94
CA THR A 99 -2.79 2.53 9.05
C THR A 99 -3.68 2.37 10.28
N VAL A 100 -5.01 2.43 10.08
CA VAL A 100 -5.99 2.22 11.14
C VAL A 100 -5.84 0.84 11.79
N ALA A 101 -5.69 -0.21 10.98
CA ALA A 101 -5.54 -1.57 11.46
C ALA A 101 -4.26 -1.77 12.28
N ARG A 102 -3.13 -1.23 11.81
CA ARG A 102 -1.86 -1.26 12.52
C ARG A 102 -2.00 -0.63 13.91
N ASP A 103 -2.54 0.58 13.97
CA ASP A 103 -2.66 1.34 15.22
C ASP A 103 -3.68 0.68 16.18
N LEU A 104 -4.79 0.14 15.66
CA LEU A 104 -5.74 -0.70 16.41
C LEU A 104 -5.04 -1.89 17.07
N VAL A 105 -4.25 -2.65 16.33
CA VAL A 105 -3.56 -3.83 16.87
C VAL A 105 -2.50 -3.45 17.91
N HIS A 106 -1.87 -2.27 17.79
CA HIS A 106 -0.95 -1.76 18.80
C HIS A 106 -1.64 -1.37 20.11
N SER A 107 -2.80 -0.70 20.02
CA SER A 107 -3.56 -0.25 21.20
C SER A 107 -4.38 -1.37 21.85
N PHE A 108 -4.82 -2.36 21.06
CA PHE A 108 -5.62 -3.50 21.47
C PHE A 108 -4.83 -4.80 21.21
N PRO A 109 -3.88 -5.15 22.09
CA PRO A 109 -2.94 -6.25 21.87
C PRO A 109 -3.55 -7.66 21.80
N ASN A 110 -4.78 -7.88 22.27
CA ASN A 110 -5.43 -9.20 22.27
C ASN A 110 -6.43 -9.39 21.11
N ILE A 111 -6.42 -8.50 20.12
CA ILE A 111 -7.22 -8.69 18.91
C ILE A 111 -6.71 -9.88 18.13
N ARG A 112 -7.61 -10.80 17.79
CA ARG A 112 -7.31 -12.10 17.18
C ARG A 112 -8.00 -12.29 15.84
N ILE A 113 -9.17 -11.71 15.66
CA ILE A 113 -9.90 -11.69 14.39
C ILE A 113 -10.34 -10.28 14.03
N GLY A 114 -10.35 -10.00 12.73
CA GLY A 114 -10.79 -8.74 12.16
C GLY A 114 -12.10 -8.87 11.38
N LEU A 115 -12.85 -7.77 11.29
CA LEU A 115 -13.96 -7.59 10.36
C LEU A 115 -13.77 -6.27 9.61
N MET A 116 -13.92 -6.28 8.29
CA MET A 116 -14.09 -5.08 7.48
C MET A 116 -15.55 -5.03 7.04
N VAL A 117 -16.35 -4.17 7.69
CA VAL A 117 -17.79 -4.10 7.46
C VAL A 117 -18.15 -2.72 6.97
N GLY A 118 -18.84 -2.65 5.85
CA GLY A 118 -19.25 -1.40 5.28
C GLY A 118 -20.12 -1.57 4.05
N VAL A 119 -20.16 -0.56 3.21
CA VAL A 119 -20.88 -0.60 1.94
C VAL A 119 -19.98 -0.96 0.78
N GLY A 120 -20.57 -1.50 -0.29
CA GLY A 120 -19.90 -1.80 -1.56
C GLY A 120 -20.87 -1.60 -2.73
N GLY A 121 -20.32 -1.62 -3.94
CA GLY A 121 -21.10 -1.63 -5.17
C GLY A 121 -21.28 -3.06 -5.69
N GLY A 122 -22.51 -3.45 -6.01
CA GLY A 122 -22.83 -4.78 -6.51
C GLY A 122 -22.52 -4.95 -8.00
N ALA A 123 -22.29 -6.19 -8.43
CA ALA A 123 -22.17 -6.59 -9.83
C ALA A 123 -23.21 -7.67 -10.15
N PRO A 124 -24.46 -7.27 -10.51
CA PRO A 124 -25.52 -8.23 -10.79
C PRO A 124 -25.19 -9.07 -12.02
N THR A 125 -25.40 -10.38 -11.93
CA THR A 125 -25.28 -11.34 -13.04
C THR A 125 -26.53 -12.22 -13.10
N LYS A 126 -26.62 -13.11 -14.09
CA LYS A 126 -27.72 -14.10 -14.14
C LYS A 126 -27.64 -15.11 -13.00
N GLN A 127 -26.42 -15.39 -12.52
CA GLN A 127 -26.15 -16.32 -11.42
C GLN A 127 -26.34 -15.66 -10.05
N HIS A 128 -26.05 -14.35 -9.97
CA HIS A 128 -26.16 -13.56 -8.75
C HIS A 128 -27.07 -12.36 -9.00
N ASP A 129 -28.36 -12.50 -8.71
CA ASP A 129 -29.33 -11.39 -8.73
C ASP A 129 -29.11 -10.46 -7.53
N ILE A 130 -28.01 -9.73 -7.56
CA ILE A 130 -27.63 -8.77 -6.52
C ILE A 130 -28.53 -7.54 -6.60
N ARG A 131 -29.13 -7.19 -5.46
CA ARG A 131 -30.03 -6.05 -5.29
C ARG A 131 -29.52 -5.06 -4.26
N LEU A 132 -30.04 -3.84 -4.27
CA LEU A 132 -29.66 -2.85 -3.27
C LEU A 132 -30.16 -3.28 -1.89
N GLY A 133 -29.30 -3.15 -0.88
CA GLY A 133 -29.55 -3.64 0.48
C GLY A 133 -29.12 -5.09 0.73
N ASP A 134 -28.85 -5.89 -0.31
CA ASP A 134 -28.25 -7.21 -0.17
C ASP A 134 -26.86 -7.12 0.49
N VAL A 135 -26.37 -8.25 1.00
CA VAL A 135 -25.05 -8.34 1.63
C VAL A 135 -24.17 -9.31 0.86
N VAL A 136 -22.95 -8.90 0.51
CA VAL A 136 -21.92 -9.74 -0.08
C VAL A 136 -20.85 -10.07 0.94
N ILE A 137 -20.53 -11.35 1.06
CA ILE A 137 -19.49 -11.89 1.93
C ILE A 137 -18.33 -12.35 1.07
N GLY A 138 -17.13 -11.85 1.37
CA GLY A 138 -15.89 -12.26 0.71
C GLY A 138 -15.63 -13.74 0.98
N SER A 139 -15.99 -14.60 0.03
CA SER A 139 -15.92 -16.06 0.16
C SER A 139 -15.04 -16.68 -0.93
N ARG A 140 -14.47 -17.84 -0.62
CA ARG A 140 -13.50 -18.51 -1.50
C ARG A 140 -14.19 -19.01 -2.76
N ASP A 141 -13.62 -18.66 -3.91
CA ASP A 141 -13.93 -19.31 -5.18
C ASP A 141 -12.65 -19.42 -6.04
N ALA A 142 -12.52 -20.51 -6.80
CA ALA A 142 -11.47 -20.76 -7.78
C ALA A 142 -10.01 -20.50 -7.32
N GLY A 143 -9.69 -20.75 -6.04
CA GLY A 143 -8.35 -20.57 -5.48
C GLY A 143 -8.01 -19.16 -5.00
N LYS A 144 -9.00 -18.26 -4.88
CA LYS A 144 -8.85 -16.89 -4.36
C LYS A 144 -9.30 -16.77 -2.90
N GLY A 145 -8.71 -15.83 -2.15
CA GLY A 145 -8.94 -15.62 -0.71
C GLY A 145 -10.23 -14.89 -0.34
N GLY A 146 -11.20 -14.76 -1.25
CA GLY A 146 -12.44 -13.99 -1.07
C GLY A 146 -12.34 -12.51 -1.46
N VAL A 147 -11.12 -11.98 -1.58
CA VAL A 147 -10.84 -10.64 -2.07
C VAL A 147 -9.74 -10.68 -3.13
N ILE A 148 -9.85 -9.89 -4.19
CA ILE A 148 -8.75 -9.57 -5.11
C ILE A 148 -8.47 -8.07 -5.10
N GLN A 149 -7.20 -7.71 -5.28
CA GLN A 149 -6.83 -6.33 -5.57
C GLN A 149 -6.72 -6.14 -7.09
N TYR A 150 -7.75 -5.56 -7.71
CA TYR A 150 -7.86 -5.53 -9.18
C TYR A 150 -7.09 -4.37 -9.84
N ASP A 151 -6.56 -3.42 -9.06
CA ASP A 151 -5.67 -2.36 -9.53
C ASP A 151 -4.18 -2.65 -9.27
N TYR A 152 -3.88 -3.77 -8.60
CA TYR A 152 -2.51 -4.19 -8.26
C TYR A 152 -1.97 -5.32 -9.14
N GLY A 153 -1.19 -4.91 -10.12
CA GLY A 153 -0.81 -5.78 -11.20
C GLY A 153 0.09 -5.09 -12.21
N LYS A 154 0.27 -5.74 -13.35
CA LYS A 154 1.03 -5.22 -14.46
C LYS A 154 0.06 -4.81 -15.56
N MET A 155 0.14 -3.56 -15.96
CA MET A 155 -0.32 -3.14 -17.27
C MET A 155 0.80 -3.49 -18.26
N ILE A 156 0.54 -4.42 -19.17
CA ILE A 156 1.47 -4.83 -20.22
C ILE A 156 0.89 -4.32 -21.54
N GLN A 157 1.72 -3.72 -22.39
CA GLN A 157 1.23 -3.12 -23.63
C GLN A 157 0.52 -4.18 -24.49
N ASN A 158 -0.66 -3.80 -25.01
CA ASN A 158 -1.56 -4.66 -25.79
C ASN A 158 -2.02 -5.95 -25.08
N GLN A 159 -1.93 -6.03 -23.75
CA GLN A 159 -2.45 -7.16 -22.98
C GLN A 159 -3.45 -6.68 -21.92
N ALA A 160 -4.31 -7.60 -21.48
CA ALA A 160 -5.17 -7.36 -20.34
C ALA A 160 -4.33 -7.16 -19.07
N PHE A 161 -4.85 -6.42 -18.11
CA PHE A 161 -4.21 -6.20 -16.82
C PHE A 161 -3.93 -7.53 -16.10
N VAL A 162 -2.68 -7.73 -15.68
CA VAL A 162 -2.22 -8.97 -15.02
C VAL A 162 -2.06 -8.74 -13.53
N GLU A 163 -2.97 -9.28 -12.73
CA GLU A 163 -2.86 -9.30 -11.26
C GLU A 163 -1.55 -9.98 -10.84
N THR A 164 -0.79 -9.35 -9.93
CA THR A 164 0.53 -9.86 -9.54
C THR A 164 0.63 -10.43 -8.14
N GLY A 165 -0.37 -10.22 -7.29
CA GLY A 165 -0.41 -10.68 -5.91
C GLY A 165 -1.63 -11.56 -5.62
N SER A 166 -1.54 -12.33 -4.53
CA SER A 166 -2.68 -13.01 -3.91
C SER A 166 -2.88 -12.43 -2.51
N LEU A 167 -4.12 -12.16 -2.14
CA LEU A 167 -4.47 -11.77 -0.78
C LEU A 167 -4.73 -13.01 0.07
N ASN A 168 -4.34 -12.94 1.34
CA ASN A 168 -4.64 -13.99 2.33
C ASN A 168 -6.16 -14.17 2.48
N GLN A 169 -6.54 -15.34 3.01
CA GLN A 169 -7.92 -15.67 3.31
C GLN A 169 -8.30 -15.28 4.76
N PRO A 170 -9.60 -15.12 5.06
CA PRO A 170 -10.08 -14.95 6.43
C PRO A 170 -9.67 -16.13 7.35
N PRO A 171 -9.49 -15.88 8.66
CA PRO A 171 -9.23 -16.92 9.66
C PRO A 171 -10.24 -18.09 9.64
N PRO A 172 -9.81 -19.32 9.95
CA PRO A 172 -10.70 -20.48 10.05
C PRO A 172 -11.91 -20.26 10.98
N ALA A 173 -11.74 -19.58 12.11
CA ALA A 173 -12.86 -19.26 13.00
C ALA A 173 -13.98 -18.47 12.30
N LEU A 174 -13.62 -17.53 11.41
CA LEU A 174 -14.57 -16.75 10.63
C LEU A 174 -15.20 -17.59 9.51
N LEU A 175 -14.41 -18.37 8.78
CA LEU A 175 -14.91 -19.21 7.69
C LEU A 175 -15.90 -20.28 8.18
N ASN A 176 -15.62 -20.92 9.32
CA ASN A 176 -16.52 -21.90 9.92
C ASN A 176 -17.83 -21.26 10.38
N ALA A 177 -17.77 -20.05 10.94
CA ALA A 177 -18.96 -19.32 11.34
C ALA A 177 -19.79 -18.85 10.14
N VAL A 178 -19.15 -18.51 9.01
CA VAL A 178 -19.85 -18.23 7.74
C VAL A 178 -20.66 -19.45 7.29
N ALA A 179 -20.05 -20.64 7.26
CA ALA A 179 -20.74 -21.87 6.85
C ALA A 179 -21.90 -22.24 7.79
N GLY A 180 -21.70 -22.06 9.11
CA GLY A 180 -22.77 -22.28 10.09
C GLY A 180 -23.93 -21.30 9.92
N LEU A 181 -23.62 -20.01 9.73
CA LEU A 181 -24.64 -18.97 9.53
C LEU A 181 -25.40 -19.14 8.20
N GLU A 182 -24.69 -19.50 7.14
CA GLU A 182 -25.28 -19.84 5.85
C GLU A 182 -26.30 -20.98 5.99
N THR A 183 -25.95 -22.03 6.72
CA THR A 183 -26.86 -23.16 7.01
C THR A 183 -28.10 -22.71 7.79
N ASP A 184 -27.93 -21.84 8.79
CA ASP A 184 -29.06 -21.30 9.56
C ASP A 184 -29.98 -20.44 8.70
N TYR A 185 -29.43 -19.63 7.81
CA TYR A 185 -30.20 -18.81 6.88
C TYR A 185 -30.92 -19.64 5.82
N MET A 186 -30.31 -20.71 5.30
CA MET A 186 -31.00 -21.65 4.41
C MET A 186 -32.25 -22.27 5.05
N MET A 187 -32.23 -22.49 6.37
CA MET A 187 -33.36 -23.10 7.08
C MET A 187 -34.43 -22.08 7.52
N ARG A 188 -34.03 -20.86 7.90
CA ARG A 188 -34.90 -19.92 8.62
C ARG A 188 -35.01 -18.54 7.99
N GLY A 189 -34.20 -18.25 6.98
CA GLY A 189 -34.01 -16.91 6.42
C GLY A 189 -33.17 -15.99 7.33
N PRO A 190 -32.66 -14.86 6.80
CA PRO A 190 -31.78 -13.96 7.52
C PRO A 190 -32.52 -12.87 8.30
N GLU A 191 -33.80 -12.62 8.02
CA GLU A 191 -34.65 -11.61 8.69
C GLU A 191 -34.00 -10.21 8.82
N LEU A 192 -33.17 -9.79 7.86
CA LEU A 192 -32.36 -8.57 8.01
C LEU A 192 -33.22 -7.32 8.19
N ASP A 193 -34.34 -7.19 7.49
CA ASP A 193 -35.27 -6.06 7.64
C ASP A 193 -35.73 -5.89 9.09
N SER A 194 -36.25 -6.96 9.69
CA SER A 194 -36.71 -6.94 11.09
C SER A 194 -35.58 -6.57 12.04
N LYS A 195 -34.37 -7.07 11.80
CA LYS A 195 -33.18 -6.77 12.61
C LYS A 195 -32.79 -5.29 12.48
N VAL A 196 -32.82 -4.74 11.27
CA VAL A 196 -32.55 -3.32 11.00
C VAL A 196 -33.58 -2.42 11.66
N GLU A 197 -34.88 -2.73 11.53
CA GLU A 197 -35.96 -1.98 12.18
C GLU A 197 -35.82 -1.96 13.70
N LYS A 198 -35.56 -3.13 14.31
CA LYS A 198 -35.33 -3.25 15.77
C LYS A 198 -34.10 -2.45 16.22
N ALA A 199 -32.99 -2.52 15.48
CA ALA A 199 -31.78 -1.77 15.80
C ALA A 199 -31.96 -0.25 15.67
N LEU A 200 -32.78 0.21 14.72
CA LEU A 200 -33.04 1.65 14.49
C LEU A 200 -34.13 2.23 15.39
N ALA A 201 -34.97 1.42 16.03
CA ALA A 201 -36.10 1.89 16.84
C ALA A 201 -35.71 2.98 17.87
N PRO A 202 -34.57 2.90 18.59
CA PRO A 202 -34.14 3.94 19.53
C PRO A 202 -33.61 5.22 18.85
N TRP A 203 -33.18 5.14 17.59
CA TRP A 203 -32.40 6.18 16.91
C TRP A 203 -33.25 6.95 15.88
N LYS A 204 -34.25 7.71 16.36
CA LYS A 204 -35.20 8.46 15.49
C LYS A 204 -34.54 9.30 14.39
N ARG A 205 -33.37 9.89 14.64
CA ARG A 205 -32.63 10.68 13.63
C ARG A 205 -32.00 9.81 12.55
N LEU A 206 -31.51 8.61 12.89
CA LEU A 206 -30.90 7.69 11.93
C LEU A 206 -31.95 7.03 11.02
N GLN A 207 -33.18 6.79 11.51
CA GLN A 207 -34.26 6.20 10.72
C GLN A 207 -34.45 6.90 9.37
N LYS A 208 -34.35 8.23 9.33
CA LYS A 208 -34.48 9.01 8.08
C LYS A 208 -33.49 8.61 6.98
N THR A 209 -32.31 8.12 7.35
CA THR A 209 -31.21 7.83 6.40
C THR A 209 -30.79 6.37 6.36
N HIS A 210 -31.21 5.54 7.32
CA HIS A 210 -30.78 4.16 7.48
C HIS A 210 -31.94 3.14 7.41
N SER A 211 -33.20 3.59 7.41
CA SER A 211 -34.33 2.71 7.13
C SER A 211 -34.32 2.26 5.66
N ARG A 212 -34.97 1.12 5.39
CA ARG A 212 -35.11 0.57 4.03
C ARG A 212 -35.78 1.59 3.11
N PRO A 213 -35.14 2.00 1.99
CA PRO A 213 -35.79 2.82 0.97
C PRO A 213 -36.93 2.05 0.29
N PRO A 214 -37.86 2.74 -0.40
CA PRO A 214 -38.92 2.07 -1.14
C PRO A 214 -38.35 1.11 -2.19
N ALA A 215 -38.90 -0.10 -2.31
CA ALA A 215 -38.43 -1.11 -3.28
C ALA A 215 -38.40 -0.59 -4.73
N SER A 216 -39.28 0.36 -5.06
CA SER A 216 -39.33 1.03 -6.37
C SER A 216 -38.11 1.89 -6.70
N THR A 217 -37.23 2.15 -5.74
CA THR A 217 -35.96 2.89 -5.93
C THR A 217 -34.78 1.98 -6.24
N ASP A 218 -34.93 0.66 -6.08
CA ASP A 218 -33.95 -0.31 -6.56
C ASP A 218 -34.08 -0.50 -8.08
N ARG A 219 -33.30 0.27 -8.82
CA ARG A 219 -33.30 0.28 -10.30
C ARG A 219 -31.91 -0.03 -10.84
N LEU A 220 -31.85 -1.07 -11.67
CA LEU A 220 -30.66 -1.43 -12.44
C LEU A 220 -30.82 -0.93 -13.88
N CYS A 221 -29.93 -0.03 -14.28
CA CYS A 221 -29.87 0.46 -15.66
C CYS A 221 -29.12 -0.51 -16.57
N LYS A 222 -29.44 -0.51 -17.87
CA LYS A 222 -28.68 -1.25 -18.88
C LYS A 222 -27.23 -0.72 -18.97
N PRO A 223 -26.23 -1.57 -19.23
CA PRO A 223 -24.81 -1.16 -19.22
C PRO A 223 -24.43 -0.09 -20.25
N ASP A 224 -25.17 0.01 -21.35
CA ASP A 224 -24.95 1.00 -22.41
C ASP A 224 -25.64 2.34 -22.15
N PHE A 225 -26.48 2.43 -21.12
CA PHE A 225 -27.09 3.69 -20.73
C PHE A 225 -26.20 4.37 -19.70
N THR A 226 -25.67 5.54 -20.02
CA THR A 226 -24.85 6.33 -19.10
C THR A 226 -25.66 7.47 -18.51
N HIS A 227 -25.40 7.78 -17.24
CA HIS A 227 -25.98 8.94 -16.60
C HIS A 227 -25.44 10.23 -17.29
N PRO A 228 -26.30 11.18 -17.70
CA PRO A 228 -25.86 12.39 -18.40
C PRO A 228 -24.90 13.23 -17.54
N LEU A 229 -23.72 13.57 -18.09
CA LEU A 229 -22.65 14.27 -17.38
C LEU A 229 -23.03 15.68 -16.89
N ASP A 230 -23.96 16.34 -17.59
CA ASP A 230 -24.35 17.73 -17.35
C ASP A 230 -25.66 17.88 -16.53
N SER A 231 -26.20 16.77 -16.00
CA SER A 231 -27.43 16.83 -15.20
C SER A 231 -27.12 17.14 -13.74
N SER A 232 -27.55 18.30 -13.27
CA SER A 232 -27.58 18.62 -11.83
C SER A 232 -28.75 17.92 -11.10
N ALA A 233 -29.64 17.27 -11.85
CA ALA A 233 -30.81 16.60 -11.31
C ALA A 233 -30.48 15.18 -10.79
N PRO A 234 -31.18 14.69 -9.74
CA PRO A 234 -30.99 13.33 -9.25
C PRO A 234 -31.24 12.30 -10.35
N CYS A 235 -30.44 11.22 -10.36
CA CYS A 235 -30.59 10.10 -11.30
C CYS A 235 -32.03 9.56 -11.36
N SER A 236 -32.75 9.56 -10.23
CA SER A 236 -34.15 9.14 -10.18
C SER A 236 -35.10 9.98 -11.03
N GLN A 237 -34.76 11.23 -11.34
CA GLN A 237 -35.59 12.12 -12.17
C GLN A 237 -35.16 12.06 -13.63
N THR A 238 -33.86 12.01 -13.90
CA THR A 238 -33.31 12.08 -15.27
C THR A 238 -33.28 10.73 -15.97
N CYS A 239 -32.94 9.67 -15.24
CA CYS A 239 -32.67 8.35 -15.80
C CYS A 239 -33.83 7.37 -15.61
N HIS A 240 -34.57 7.49 -14.51
CA HIS A 240 -35.66 6.53 -14.20
C HIS A 240 -36.98 6.85 -14.90
N ALA A 241 -37.07 7.98 -15.62
CA ALA A 241 -38.25 8.35 -16.39
C ALA A 241 -38.50 7.44 -17.60
N ASN A 242 -37.44 6.87 -18.20
CA ASN A 242 -37.54 5.96 -19.33
C ASN A 242 -37.25 4.52 -18.92
N THR A 243 -38.31 3.73 -18.74
CA THR A 243 -38.23 2.31 -18.36
C THR A 243 -37.57 1.44 -19.42
N ALA A 244 -37.47 1.89 -20.68
CA ALA A 244 -36.78 1.14 -21.73
C ALA A 244 -35.27 0.98 -21.47
N ASN A 245 -34.67 1.84 -20.64
CA ASN A 245 -33.26 1.79 -20.27
C ASN A 245 -33.00 0.97 -18.99
N MET A 246 -34.06 0.40 -18.39
CA MET A 246 -33.97 -0.42 -17.20
C MET A 246 -33.88 -1.90 -17.55
N VAL A 247 -33.19 -2.65 -16.69
CA VAL A 247 -33.20 -4.12 -16.73
C VAL A 247 -34.48 -4.59 -16.03
N SER A 248 -35.32 -5.34 -16.76
CA SER A 248 -36.50 -5.99 -16.16
C SER A 248 -36.03 -7.11 -15.24
N ARG A 249 -36.50 -7.08 -13.99
CA ARG A 249 -36.23 -8.09 -12.97
C ARG A 249 -37.54 -8.40 -12.26
N ASP A 250 -37.84 -9.67 -12.08
CA ASP A 250 -39.04 -10.10 -11.36
C ASP A 250 -38.93 -9.73 -9.88
N GLU A 251 -40.05 -9.54 -9.20
CA GLU A 251 -40.04 -9.42 -7.75
C GLU A 251 -39.57 -10.75 -7.14
N ARG A 252 -38.79 -10.67 -6.06
CA ARG A 252 -38.38 -11.86 -5.33
C ARG A 252 -39.63 -12.52 -4.74
N GLY A 253 -39.76 -13.83 -4.95
CA GLY A 253 -40.88 -14.62 -4.46
C GLY A 253 -40.84 -14.83 -2.95
N GLU A 254 -41.88 -15.46 -2.40
CA GLU A 254 -42.01 -15.78 -0.97
C GLU A 254 -40.89 -16.67 -0.42
N HIS A 255 -40.24 -17.45 -1.29
CA HIS A 255 -39.15 -18.37 -0.95
C HIS A 255 -37.75 -17.78 -1.16
N GLU A 256 -37.67 -16.50 -1.53
CA GLU A 256 -36.41 -15.80 -1.74
C GLU A 256 -36.18 -14.75 -0.64
N ASP A 257 -34.97 -14.73 -0.09
CA ASP A 257 -34.60 -13.75 0.91
C ASP A 257 -34.57 -12.33 0.33
N ASN A 258 -35.06 -11.35 1.08
CA ASN A 258 -35.04 -9.96 0.64
C ASN A 258 -34.88 -9.00 1.82
N PRO A 259 -33.64 -8.59 2.18
CA PRO A 259 -32.39 -8.74 1.41
C PRO A 259 -31.76 -10.15 1.45
N THR A 260 -31.00 -10.51 0.41
CA THR A 260 -30.28 -11.80 0.27
C THR A 260 -28.81 -11.68 0.69
N ILE A 261 -28.21 -12.79 1.13
CA ILE A 261 -26.77 -12.93 1.32
C ILE A 261 -26.14 -13.60 0.10
N HIS A 262 -25.11 -12.99 -0.45
CA HIS A 262 -24.33 -13.54 -1.57
C HIS A 262 -22.90 -13.86 -1.09
N TYR A 263 -22.41 -15.03 -1.47
CA TYR A 263 -21.06 -15.47 -1.15
C TYR A 263 -20.23 -15.49 -2.43
N GLY A 264 -19.15 -14.71 -2.46
CA GLY A 264 -18.32 -14.67 -3.67
C GLY A 264 -17.19 -13.67 -3.59
N LEU A 265 -16.60 -13.38 -4.76
CA LEU A 265 -15.38 -12.61 -4.84
C LEU A 265 -15.65 -11.09 -4.79
N ILE A 266 -14.94 -10.43 -3.87
CA ILE A 266 -14.94 -8.97 -3.73
C ILE A 266 -13.68 -8.40 -4.39
N ALA A 267 -13.85 -7.35 -5.19
CA ALA A 267 -12.77 -6.61 -5.84
C ALA A 267 -12.47 -5.31 -5.08
N SER A 268 -11.22 -5.18 -4.62
CA SER A 268 -10.70 -4.06 -3.85
C SER A 268 -9.72 -3.21 -4.66
N ALA A 269 -9.79 -1.89 -4.57
CA ALA A 269 -8.84 -0.97 -5.21
C ALA A 269 -8.92 0.46 -4.65
N ASN A 270 -7.97 1.32 -5.00
CA ASN A 270 -8.06 2.75 -4.67
C ASN A 270 -8.96 3.55 -5.64
N GLN A 271 -9.60 2.89 -6.61
CA GLN A 271 -10.48 3.53 -7.60
C GLN A 271 -11.95 3.17 -7.39
N VAL A 272 -12.84 4.16 -7.45
CA VAL A 272 -14.29 3.93 -7.45
C VAL A 272 -14.73 3.47 -8.84
N ILE A 273 -15.39 2.32 -8.95
CA ILE A 273 -16.04 1.92 -10.20
C ILE A 273 -17.36 2.69 -10.39
N LYS A 274 -17.45 3.44 -11.49
CA LYS A 274 -18.67 4.10 -11.98
C LYS A 274 -18.92 3.79 -13.45
N ASN A 275 -18.64 2.56 -13.86
CA ASN A 275 -18.70 2.15 -15.26
C ASN A 275 -19.24 0.72 -15.35
N ALA A 276 -20.49 0.60 -15.79
CA ALA A 276 -21.18 -0.68 -15.91
C ALA A 276 -20.45 -1.67 -16.84
N LYS A 277 -19.79 -1.19 -17.90
CA LYS A 277 -19.04 -2.05 -18.83
C LYS A 277 -17.82 -2.65 -18.15
N ILE A 278 -17.03 -1.82 -17.45
CA ILE A 278 -15.85 -2.29 -16.70
C ILE A 278 -16.28 -3.26 -15.60
N ARG A 279 -17.35 -2.94 -14.87
CA ARG A 279 -17.98 -3.82 -13.86
C ARG A 279 -18.32 -5.18 -14.46
N ASP A 280 -19.05 -5.19 -15.58
CA ASP A 280 -19.51 -6.42 -16.23
C ASP A 280 -18.34 -7.24 -16.79
N THR A 281 -17.33 -6.58 -17.38
CA THR A 281 -16.09 -7.23 -17.81
C THR A 281 -15.37 -7.90 -16.64
N LEU A 282 -15.15 -7.18 -15.54
CA LEU A 282 -14.50 -7.75 -14.35
C LEU A 282 -15.32 -8.86 -13.71
N SER A 283 -16.64 -8.74 -13.70
CA SER A 283 -17.54 -9.80 -13.22
C SER A 283 -17.41 -11.06 -14.07
N ALA A 284 -17.48 -10.93 -15.40
CA ALA A 284 -17.38 -12.04 -16.34
C ALA A 284 -15.99 -12.71 -16.34
N GLU A 285 -14.92 -11.92 -16.33
CA GLU A 285 -13.56 -12.43 -16.43
C GLU A 285 -13.02 -12.98 -15.11
N LYS A 286 -13.43 -12.40 -13.98
CA LYS A 286 -12.82 -12.67 -12.66
C LYS A 286 -13.76 -13.32 -11.65
N GLY A 287 -15.06 -13.39 -11.95
CA GLY A 287 -16.09 -13.84 -11.01
C GLY A 287 -16.39 -12.82 -9.90
N VAL A 288 -16.10 -11.55 -10.12
CA VAL A 288 -16.32 -10.49 -9.13
C VAL A 288 -17.81 -10.18 -9.03
N ILE A 289 -18.32 -10.12 -7.80
CA ILE A 289 -19.73 -9.81 -7.53
C ILE A 289 -19.92 -8.52 -6.71
N CYS A 290 -18.84 -7.97 -6.15
CA CYS A 290 -18.87 -6.73 -5.37
C CYS A 290 -17.57 -5.94 -5.51
N PHE A 291 -17.66 -4.62 -5.48
CA PHE A 291 -16.54 -3.67 -5.53
C PHE A 291 -16.50 -2.80 -4.26
N GLU A 292 -15.31 -2.65 -3.68
CA GLU A 292 -15.03 -1.79 -2.52
C GLU A 292 -13.58 -1.28 -2.57
N MET A 293 -13.13 -0.51 -1.57
CA MET A 293 -11.88 0.25 -1.70
C MET A 293 -10.82 0.04 -0.62
N GLU A 294 -11.08 -0.76 0.41
CA GLU A 294 -10.20 -0.80 1.59
C GLU A 294 -9.57 -2.18 1.84
N ALA A 295 -10.31 -3.26 1.58
CA ALA A 295 -9.98 -4.58 2.11
C ALA A 295 -8.61 -5.10 1.69
N ALA A 296 -8.14 -4.81 0.48
CA ALA A 296 -6.82 -5.23 0.02
C ALA A 296 -5.67 -4.75 0.92
N GLY A 297 -5.84 -3.63 1.63
CA GLY A 297 -4.85 -3.13 2.58
C GLY A 297 -4.79 -3.92 3.88
N LEU A 298 -5.83 -4.69 4.17
CA LEU A 298 -6.00 -5.43 5.41
C LEU A 298 -5.62 -6.90 5.27
N MET A 299 -6.11 -7.58 4.22
CA MET A 299 -6.14 -9.05 4.16
C MET A 299 -4.81 -9.74 4.54
N ASN A 300 -3.66 -9.19 4.15
CA ASN A 300 -2.35 -9.82 4.40
C ASN A 300 -1.81 -9.64 5.82
N HIS A 301 -2.24 -8.61 6.55
CA HIS A 301 -1.62 -8.16 7.81
C HIS A 301 -2.63 -8.02 8.96
N PHE A 302 -3.92 -7.98 8.63
CA PHE A 302 -5.03 -7.94 9.54
C PHE A 302 -6.03 -9.02 9.11
N PRO A 303 -5.91 -10.26 9.64
CA PRO A 303 -6.76 -11.38 9.24
C PRO A 303 -8.23 -11.06 9.50
N CYS A 304 -8.97 -10.73 8.44
CA CYS A 304 -10.35 -10.28 8.54
C CYS A 304 -11.29 -10.91 7.52
N LEU A 305 -12.58 -10.96 7.86
CA LEU A 305 -13.65 -11.19 6.90
C LEU A 305 -14.19 -9.86 6.37
N VAL A 306 -14.48 -9.81 5.07
CA VAL A 306 -15.03 -8.62 4.41
C VAL A 306 -16.53 -8.81 4.17
N ILE A 307 -17.34 -7.87 4.67
CA ILE A 307 -18.80 -7.90 4.66
C ILE A 307 -19.28 -6.58 4.07
N ARG A 308 -19.94 -6.63 2.90
CA ARG A 308 -20.35 -5.42 2.16
C ARG A 308 -21.84 -5.41 1.91
N GLY A 309 -22.53 -4.41 2.45
CA GLY A 309 -23.90 -4.11 2.07
C GLY A 309 -23.93 -3.35 0.75
N ILE A 310 -24.80 -3.75 -0.17
CA ILE A 310 -24.82 -3.20 -1.52
C ILE A 310 -25.60 -1.89 -1.56
N CYS A 311 -24.89 -0.78 -1.82
CA CYS A 311 -25.49 0.56 -1.86
C CYS A 311 -25.63 1.15 -3.26
N ASP A 312 -24.98 0.56 -4.26
CA ASP A 312 -25.06 0.94 -5.67
C ASP A 312 -24.65 -0.23 -6.57
N TYR A 313 -24.74 -0.06 -7.88
CA TYR A 313 -24.40 -1.08 -8.87
C TYR A 313 -23.07 -0.84 -9.58
N SER A 314 -22.12 -0.10 -8.98
CA SER A 314 -20.82 0.18 -9.59
C SER A 314 -20.92 0.76 -11.02
N ASP A 315 -21.90 1.62 -11.25
CA ASP A 315 -22.17 2.23 -12.56
C ASP A 315 -22.25 3.76 -12.46
N SER A 316 -22.59 4.41 -13.57
CA SER A 316 -22.72 5.87 -13.62
C SER A 316 -23.90 6.42 -12.81
N HIS A 317 -24.83 5.56 -12.37
CA HIS A 317 -26.08 5.94 -11.68
C HIS A 317 -25.96 5.87 -10.15
N LYS A 318 -24.76 5.57 -9.64
CA LYS A 318 -24.43 5.53 -8.21
C LYS A 318 -24.95 6.78 -7.47
N ASN A 319 -25.72 6.54 -6.42
CA ASN A 319 -26.27 7.55 -5.53
C ASN A 319 -26.09 7.14 -4.06
N LYS A 320 -26.61 7.93 -3.12
CA LYS A 320 -26.44 7.71 -1.66
C LYS A 320 -27.70 7.26 -0.94
N GLU A 321 -28.81 7.04 -1.65
CA GLU A 321 -30.12 6.75 -1.06
C GLU A 321 -30.11 5.44 -0.26
N TRP A 322 -29.48 4.40 -0.81
CA TRP A 322 -29.40 3.07 -0.20
C TRP A 322 -28.24 2.89 0.78
N GLN A 323 -27.35 3.88 0.89
CA GLN A 323 -26.09 3.74 1.61
C GLN A 323 -26.28 3.44 3.11
N GLY A 324 -27.24 4.11 3.76
CA GLY A 324 -27.50 3.88 5.18
C GLY A 324 -28.11 2.51 5.44
N PHE A 325 -29.11 2.10 4.66
CA PHE A 325 -29.74 0.78 4.81
C PHE A 325 -28.76 -0.37 4.50
N ALA A 326 -27.96 -0.24 3.44
CA ALA A 326 -26.90 -1.21 3.12
C ALA A 326 -25.87 -1.35 4.25
N ALA A 327 -25.47 -0.24 4.89
CA ALA A 327 -24.60 -0.31 6.06
C ALA A 327 -25.26 -1.06 7.23
N MET A 328 -26.57 -0.89 7.44
CA MET A 328 -27.33 -1.59 8.47
C MET A 328 -27.42 -3.09 8.20
N THR A 329 -27.69 -3.53 6.96
CA THR A 329 -27.79 -4.95 6.61
C THR A 329 -26.44 -5.66 6.75
N ALA A 330 -25.35 -5.00 6.35
CA ALA A 330 -23.99 -5.49 6.59
C ALA A 330 -23.66 -5.64 8.08
N ALA A 331 -24.02 -4.63 8.89
CA ALA A 331 -23.79 -4.67 10.34
C ALA A 331 -24.66 -5.73 11.04
N ALA A 332 -25.90 -5.93 10.59
CA ALA A 332 -26.77 -7.00 11.07
C ALA A 332 -26.15 -8.38 10.84
N TYR A 333 -25.68 -8.64 9.60
CA TYR A 333 -24.98 -9.88 9.27
C TYR A 333 -23.75 -10.08 10.14
N ALA A 334 -22.91 -9.05 10.32
CA ALA A 334 -21.72 -9.13 11.13
C ALA A 334 -22.03 -9.46 12.61
N LYS A 335 -23.12 -8.93 13.17
CA LYS A 335 -23.58 -9.28 14.52
C LYS A 335 -23.99 -10.75 14.62
N ASP A 336 -24.75 -11.26 13.65
CA ASP A 336 -25.18 -12.67 13.65
C ASP A 336 -23.98 -13.61 13.46
N LEU A 337 -23.02 -13.22 12.62
CA LEU A 337 -21.77 -13.95 12.47
C LEU A 337 -21.00 -14.06 13.80
N LEU A 338 -20.85 -12.95 14.52
CA LEU A 338 -20.17 -12.97 15.83
C LEU A 338 -20.90 -13.85 16.86
N ARG A 339 -22.23 -13.93 16.79
CA ARG A 339 -23.02 -14.83 17.66
C ARG A 339 -22.81 -16.31 17.37
N GLN A 340 -22.46 -16.66 16.13
CA GLN A 340 -22.12 -18.03 15.74
C GLN A 340 -20.74 -18.46 16.22
N ILE A 341 -19.82 -17.52 16.46
CA ILE A 341 -18.44 -17.84 16.84
C ILE A 341 -18.36 -18.10 18.35
N PRO A 342 -17.94 -19.30 18.81
CA PRO A 342 -17.65 -19.54 20.21
C PRO A 342 -16.41 -18.74 20.67
N PRO A 343 -16.38 -18.17 21.90
CA PRO A 343 -15.22 -17.42 22.40
C PRO A 343 -13.89 -18.20 22.36
N ASN A 344 -13.92 -19.49 22.69
CA ASN A 344 -12.74 -20.36 22.65
C ASN A 344 -12.19 -20.55 21.22
N SER A 345 -13.03 -20.44 20.19
CA SER A 345 -12.56 -20.45 18.79
C SER A 345 -11.79 -19.18 18.44
N VAL A 346 -12.19 -18.02 18.97
CA VAL A 346 -11.42 -16.77 18.81
C VAL A 346 -10.12 -16.84 19.61
N GLU A 347 -10.15 -17.37 20.84
CA GLU A 347 -8.97 -17.54 21.68
C GLU A 347 -7.93 -18.51 21.09
N ALA A 348 -8.36 -19.48 20.28
CA ALA A 348 -7.47 -20.38 19.55
C ALA A 348 -6.72 -19.69 18.41
N GLU A 349 -7.26 -18.61 17.85
CA GLU A 349 -6.56 -17.79 16.84
C GLU A 349 -5.43 -16.99 17.52
N LYS A 350 -4.29 -16.86 16.86
CA LYS A 350 -3.16 -16.08 17.39
C LYS A 350 -3.51 -14.59 17.44
N PRO A 351 -3.07 -13.83 18.46
CA PRO A 351 -3.18 -12.38 18.44
C PRO A 351 -2.54 -11.81 17.17
N ILE A 352 -3.23 -10.88 16.49
CA ILE A 352 -2.77 -10.32 15.21
C ILE A 352 -1.39 -9.66 15.38
N ARG A 353 -1.10 -9.05 16.53
CA ARG A 353 0.22 -8.48 16.84
C ARG A 353 1.36 -9.51 16.75
N GLU A 354 1.09 -10.77 17.07
CA GLU A 354 2.09 -11.84 17.03
C GLU A 354 2.28 -12.36 15.60
N VAL A 355 1.21 -12.36 14.79
CA VAL A 355 1.31 -12.63 13.35
C VAL A 355 2.14 -11.54 12.65
N LEU A 356 1.99 -10.28 13.08
CA LEU A 356 2.81 -9.16 12.61
C LEU A 356 4.25 -9.25 13.14
N GLY A 357 4.43 -9.68 14.39
CA GLY A 357 5.74 -9.86 15.04
C GLY A 357 6.54 -11.04 14.47
N SER A 358 5.90 -12.15 14.09
CA SER A 358 6.59 -13.32 13.54
C SER A 358 7.25 -13.04 12.19
N ILE A 359 6.77 -12.05 11.42
CA ILE A 359 7.45 -11.60 10.19
C ILE A 359 8.78 -10.93 10.52
N HIS A 360 8.85 -10.17 11.62
CA HIS A 360 10.10 -9.59 12.11
C HIS A 360 11.07 -10.68 12.59
N ASP A 361 10.56 -11.68 13.31
CA ASP A 361 11.36 -12.80 13.82
C ASP A 361 11.81 -13.76 12.70
N ASP A 362 11.01 -13.97 11.66
CA ASP A 362 11.37 -14.77 10.49
C ASP A 362 12.40 -14.04 9.62
N VAL A 363 12.33 -12.72 9.51
CA VAL A 363 13.39 -11.89 8.91
C VAL A 363 14.67 -11.96 9.73
N GLN A 364 14.59 -11.94 11.07
CA GLN A 364 15.76 -12.09 11.94
C GLN A 364 16.35 -13.51 11.88
N ARG A 365 15.53 -14.56 11.87
CA ARG A 365 15.98 -15.95 11.71
C ARG A 365 16.59 -16.20 10.34
N LEU A 366 16.02 -15.61 9.28
CA LEU A 366 16.63 -15.62 7.95
C LEU A 366 17.98 -14.90 7.95
N ASN A 367 18.12 -13.75 8.63
CA ASN A 367 19.41 -13.07 8.79
C ASN A 367 20.43 -13.93 9.55
N GLN A 368 19.99 -14.61 10.61
CA GLN A 368 20.85 -15.49 11.43
C GLN A 368 21.32 -16.73 10.65
N THR A 369 20.41 -17.33 9.87
CA THR A 369 20.73 -18.45 8.97
C THR A 369 21.64 -17.99 7.82
N THR A 370 21.46 -16.76 7.34
CA THR A 370 22.33 -16.11 6.35
C THR A 370 23.71 -15.85 6.93
N ASP A 371 23.82 -15.46 8.20
CA ASP A 371 25.10 -15.28 8.89
C ASP A 371 25.82 -16.61 9.16
N GLU A 372 25.12 -17.67 9.54
CA GLU A 372 25.69 -19.02 9.68
C GLU A 372 26.16 -19.59 8.33
N THR A 373 25.38 -19.38 7.28
CA THR A 373 25.76 -19.76 5.91
C THR A 373 26.94 -18.92 5.43
N ARG A 374 27.00 -17.63 5.79
CA ARG A 374 28.13 -16.72 5.51
C ARG A 374 29.39 -17.10 6.28
N ILE A 375 29.26 -17.63 7.49
CA ILE A 375 30.37 -18.21 8.27
C ILE A 375 30.86 -19.50 7.59
N GLY A 376 29.96 -20.41 7.19
CA GLY A 376 30.32 -21.61 6.43
C GLY A 376 31.04 -21.31 5.10
N VAL A 377 30.55 -20.31 4.36
CA VAL A 377 31.17 -19.83 3.10
C VAL A 377 32.52 -19.15 3.35
N ARG A 378 32.68 -18.41 4.46
CA ARG A 378 33.97 -17.83 4.87
C ARG A 378 35.01 -18.88 5.25
N THR A 379 34.60 -19.98 5.90
CA THR A 379 35.48 -21.10 6.25
C THR A 379 35.95 -21.88 5.02
N ILE A 380 35.13 -21.92 3.96
CA ILE A 380 35.50 -22.50 2.67
C ILE A 380 36.43 -21.55 1.89
N GLN A 381 36.21 -20.23 1.98
CA GLN A 381 37.09 -19.21 1.40
C GLN A 381 38.43 -19.04 2.15
N SER A 382 38.50 -19.36 3.45
CA SER A 382 39.72 -19.23 4.24
C SER A 382 40.81 -20.24 3.85
N HIS A 383 40.44 -21.39 3.29
CA HIS A 383 41.43 -22.35 2.76
C HIS A 383 42.11 -21.88 1.45
N GLN A 384 41.56 -20.87 0.76
CA GLN A 384 42.19 -20.28 -0.44
C GLN A 384 42.97 -18.98 -0.14
N THR A 385 42.90 -18.44 1.09
CA THR A 385 43.44 -17.09 1.40
C THR A 385 44.57 -17.10 2.45
N GLU A 386 45.10 -18.27 2.81
CA GLU A 386 46.06 -18.41 3.92
C GLU A 386 47.49 -17.94 3.60
N GLN A 387 47.81 -17.68 2.31
CA GLN A 387 49.14 -17.20 1.92
C GLN A 387 49.28 -15.66 1.92
N THR A 388 48.19 -14.89 1.91
CA THR A 388 48.25 -13.43 1.74
C THR A 388 48.01 -12.65 3.06
N HIS A 389 47.50 -13.31 4.11
CA HIS A 389 47.07 -12.63 5.36
C HIS A 389 48.16 -12.42 6.42
N ARG A 390 49.35 -13.03 6.30
CA ARG A 390 50.42 -12.90 7.32
C ARG A 390 51.14 -11.54 7.31
N LEU A 391 50.99 -10.73 6.26
CA LEU A 391 51.64 -9.42 6.15
C LEU A 391 50.83 -8.25 6.75
N ILE A 392 49.52 -8.41 6.96
CA ILE A 392 48.64 -7.30 7.40
C ILE A 392 48.50 -7.23 8.94
N HIS A 393 48.62 -8.35 9.65
CA HIS A 393 48.40 -8.38 11.10
C HIS A 393 49.52 -7.74 11.94
N ILE A 394 50.74 -7.63 11.41
CA ILE A 394 51.84 -6.94 12.12
C ILE A 394 51.65 -5.42 12.10
N GLN A 395 50.97 -4.86 11.08
CA GLN A 395 50.73 -3.41 10.97
C GLN A 395 49.59 -2.89 11.86
N ARG A 396 48.59 -3.71 12.19
CA ARG A 396 47.44 -3.27 13.03
C ARG A 396 47.73 -3.21 14.52
N GLY A 397 48.63 -4.05 15.04
CA GLY A 397 48.97 -4.04 16.48
C GLY A 397 49.71 -2.79 16.97
N VAL A 398 50.24 -1.97 16.05
CA VAL A 398 51.00 -0.75 16.39
C VAL A 398 50.11 0.51 16.43
N GLN A 399 48.87 0.45 15.93
CA GLN A 399 47.99 1.63 15.83
C GLN A 399 47.05 1.85 17.04
N ASP A 400 46.84 0.84 17.89
CA ASP A 400 45.92 0.94 19.05
C ASP A 400 46.52 1.64 20.29
N LEU A 401 47.71 2.24 20.16
CA LEU A 401 48.32 3.07 21.19
C LEU A 401 48.41 4.52 20.71
N LYS A 402 47.27 5.22 20.62
CA LYS A 402 47.21 6.70 20.73
C LYS A 402 45.80 7.21 21.05
N LEU A 403 45.67 7.74 22.25
CA LEU A 403 44.60 8.58 22.79
C LEU A 403 44.06 9.62 21.79
N SER A 404 42.72 9.82 21.83
CA SER A 404 41.95 11.02 21.43
C SER A 404 42.50 11.85 20.26
N LYS A 405 41.96 11.64 19.05
CA LYS A 405 42.16 12.57 17.93
C LYS A 405 40.92 13.43 17.75
N LEU A 406 41.11 14.75 17.79
CA LEU A 406 40.18 15.74 17.25
C LEU A 406 39.71 15.31 15.86
N GLU A 407 38.42 15.46 15.58
CA GLU A 407 37.84 15.28 14.24
C GLU A 407 38.60 16.17 13.27
N ASP A 408 39.30 15.58 12.30
CA ASP A 408 40.11 16.29 11.32
C ASP A 408 39.25 16.63 10.09
N PRO A 409 38.91 17.92 9.87
CA PRO A 409 38.12 18.34 8.71
C PRO A 409 38.84 18.11 7.37
N SER A 410 40.10 17.66 7.37
CA SER A 410 40.82 17.27 6.15
C SER A 410 40.20 16.06 5.44
N ILE A 411 39.54 15.13 6.16
CA ILE A 411 38.93 13.93 5.57
C ILE A 411 37.74 14.31 4.67
N ALA A 412 36.91 15.24 5.13
CA ALA A 412 35.75 15.74 4.40
C ALA A 412 36.10 16.50 3.12
N ARG A 413 37.37 16.91 2.98
CA ARG A 413 37.89 17.67 1.82
C ARG A 413 38.49 16.76 0.74
N ASN A 414 38.68 15.47 1.02
CA ASN A 414 39.11 14.52 0.00
C ASN A 414 37.93 14.13 -0.92
N PRO A 415 38.20 13.73 -2.17
CA PRO A 415 37.16 13.21 -3.06
C PRO A 415 36.63 11.87 -2.54
N HIS A 416 35.31 11.73 -2.46
CA HIS A 416 34.63 10.52 -1.98
C HIS A 416 33.76 9.90 -3.06
N PHE A 417 33.74 8.56 -3.15
CA PHE A 417 32.86 7.83 -4.05
C PHE A 417 31.90 6.97 -3.24
N VAL A 418 30.67 7.48 -3.04
CA VAL A 418 29.61 6.88 -2.23
C VAL A 418 28.48 6.42 -3.13
N VAL A 419 28.76 5.39 -3.93
CA VAL A 419 27.79 4.74 -4.79
C VAL A 419 27.76 3.26 -4.41
N PRO A 420 26.63 2.72 -3.92
CA PRO A 420 26.57 1.36 -3.39
C PRO A 420 26.56 0.28 -4.49
N PHE A 421 26.59 0.68 -5.76
CA PHE A 421 26.48 -0.21 -6.92
C PHE A 421 27.81 -0.32 -7.67
N PRO A 422 28.28 -1.54 -7.97
CA PRO A 422 29.41 -1.73 -8.88
C PRO A 422 29.02 -1.34 -10.31
N SER A 423 30.01 -1.04 -11.16
CA SER A 423 29.77 -0.89 -12.60
C SER A 423 29.29 -2.22 -13.18
N ASP A 424 28.26 -2.19 -14.03
CA ASP A 424 27.81 -3.38 -14.74
C ASP A 424 28.78 -3.69 -15.91
N PRO A 425 29.48 -4.84 -15.94
CA PRO A 425 30.38 -5.20 -17.03
C PRO A 425 29.64 -5.44 -18.36
N ASP A 426 28.36 -5.78 -18.29
CA ASP A 426 27.52 -6.09 -19.46
C ASP A 426 26.76 -4.84 -19.97
N PHE A 427 27.04 -3.66 -19.39
CA PHE A 427 26.34 -2.42 -19.69
C PHE A 427 26.41 -2.09 -21.19
N VAL A 428 25.24 -1.81 -21.76
CA VAL A 428 25.13 -1.34 -23.15
C VAL A 428 24.98 0.17 -23.18
N ASN A 429 25.91 0.83 -23.86
CA ASN A 429 25.90 2.28 -23.99
C ASN A 429 24.69 2.77 -24.79
N ARG A 430 24.17 3.93 -24.39
CA ARG A 430 23.06 4.64 -25.04
C ARG A 430 23.54 6.03 -25.42
N PRO A 431 24.14 6.21 -26.62
CA PRO A 431 24.88 7.41 -26.98
C PRO A 431 24.08 8.71 -26.82
N ASP A 432 22.81 8.74 -27.23
CA ASP A 432 22.01 9.97 -27.15
C ASP A 432 21.79 10.43 -25.72
N ILE A 433 21.54 9.49 -24.80
CA ILE A 433 21.38 9.79 -23.37
C ILE A 433 22.74 10.13 -22.76
N TRP A 434 23.79 9.41 -23.15
CA TRP A 434 25.15 9.64 -22.68
C TRP A 434 25.63 11.05 -22.99
N THR A 435 25.59 11.43 -24.27
CA THR A 435 25.95 12.76 -24.77
C THR A 435 25.13 13.82 -24.05
N TRP A 436 23.82 13.59 -23.89
CA TRP A 436 22.97 14.54 -23.17
C TRP A 436 23.40 14.71 -21.70
N ILE A 437 23.73 13.64 -20.98
CA ILE A 437 24.21 13.72 -19.59
C ILE A 437 25.53 14.51 -19.53
N GLU A 438 26.47 14.25 -20.43
CA GLU A 438 27.76 14.96 -20.49
C GLU A 438 27.55 16.47 -20.75
N GLU A 439 26.67 16.82 -21.69
CA GLU A 439 26.31 18.21 -21.99
C GLU A 439 25.67 18.91 -20.79
N GLN A 440 24.73 18.26 -20.09
CA GLN A 440 24.11 18.85 -18.90
C GLN A 440 25.11 19.01 -17.75
N TYR A 441 26.01 18.04 -17.57
CA TYR A 441 27.02 18.09 -16.52
C TYR A 441 28.07 19.18 -16.78
N ALA A 442 28.52 19.32 -18.02
CA ALA A 442 29.45 20.39 -18.43
C ALA A 442 28.79 21.78 -18.49
N GLY A 443 27.46 21.83 -18.63
CA GLY A 443 26.68 23.06 -18.73
C GLY A 443 26.62 23.88 -17.43
N ALA A 444 26.04 25.08 -17.53
CA ALA A 444 25.91 26.01 -16.41
C ALA A 444 24.88 25.56 -15.35
N MET A 445 23.89 24.73 -15.73
CA MET A 445 22.81 24.32 -14.84
C MET A 445 23.30 23.33 -13.77
N SER A 446 22.92 23.55 -12.50
CA SER A 446 23.33 22.68 -11.39
C SER A 446 22.46 21.42 -11.25
N ARG A 447 21.32 21.33 -11.96
CA ARG A 447 20.32 20.27 -11.77
C ARG A 447 19.77 19.78 -13.11
N PHE A 448 19.73 18.46 -13.28
CA PHE A 448 19.19 17.82 -14.47
C PHE A 448 18.60 16.45 -14.14
N ALA A 449 17.70 15.94 -14.98
CA ALA A 449 16.92 14.74 -14.66
C ALA A 449 16.77 13.79 -15.84
N LEU A 450 16.82 12.49 -15.55
CA LEU A 450 16.36 11.41 -16.42
C LEU A 450 14.95 11.00 -15.98
N VAL A 451 13.97 11.13 -16.88
CA VAL A 451 12.57 10.79 -16.62
C VAL A 451 12.10 9.67 -17.54
N GLY A 452 11.30 8.74 -17.04
CA GLY A 452 10.74 7.67 -17.88
C GLY A 452 10.20 6.51 -17.07
N LEU A 453 9.60 5.53 -17.75
CA LEU A 453 8.97 4.39 -17.09
C LEU A 453 9.98 3.51 -16.31
N GLY A 454 9.47 2.73 -15.36
CA GLY A 454 10.27 1.79 -14.58
C GLY A 454 10.95 0.75 -15.49
N GLY A 455 12.23 0.43 -15.22
CA GLY A 455 12.97 -0.57 -15.99
C GLY A 455 13.62 -0.11 -17.30
N PHE A 456 13.46 1.17 -17.68
CA PHE A 456 14.03 1.74 -18.92
C PHE A 456 15.52 2.11 -18.82
N GLY A 457 16.18 1.81 -17.69
CA GLY A 457 17.64 1.98 -17.54
C GLY A 457 18.11 3.33 -17.00
N LYS A 458 17.22 4.19 -16.48
CA LYS A 458 17.60 5.50 -15.88
C LYS A 458 18.69 5.39 -14.81
N SER A 459 18.46 4.56 -13.79
CA SER A 459 19.42 4.34 -12.70
C SER A 459 20.72 3.70 -13.22
N GLN A 460 20.65 2.86 -14.25
CA GLN A 460 21.85 2.26 -14.87
C GLN A 460 22.70 3.29 -15.61
N MET A 461 22.07 4.24 -16.33
CA MET A 461 22.78 5.38 -16.92
C MET A 461 23.42 6.24 -15.84
N ALA A 462 22.72 6.50 -14.74
CA ALA A 462 23.24 7.28 -13.62
C ALA A 462 24.44 6.59 -12.92
N ILE A 463 24.36 5.28 -12.68
CA ILE A 463 25.46 4.47 -12.13
C ILE A 463 26.66 4.49 -13.08
N ARG A 464 26.44 4.29 -14.39
CA ARG A 464 27.52 4.33 -15.38
C ARG A 464 28.21 5.69 -15.39
N PHE A 465 27.42 6.77 -15.36
CA PHE A 465 27.94 8.13 -15.33
C PHE A 465 28.74 8.41 -14.05
N ALA A 466 28.27 7.95 -12.88
CA ALA A 466 29.01 8.07 -11.62
C ALA A 466 30.41 7.44 -11.71
N HIS A 467 30.51 6.20 -12.17
CA HIS A 467 31.79 5.49 -12.31
C HIS A 467 32.70 6.16 -13.34
N HIS A 468 32.15 6.61 -14.46
CA HIS A 468 32.91 7.37 -15.46
C HIS A 468 33.48 8.67 -14.86
N LEU A 469 32.64 9.45 -14.19
CA LEU A 469 33.06 10.71 -13.57
C LEU A 469 34.13 10.50 -12.50
N HIS A 470 33.99 9.45 -11.69
CA HIS A 470 35.02 9.11 -10.69
C HIS A 470 36.36 8.76 -11.33
N ALA A 471 36.34 8.05 -12.47
CA ALA A 471 37.54 7.67 -13.21
C ALA A 471 38.19 8.86 -13.95
N THR A 472 37.40 9.76 -14.54
CA THR A 472 37.91 10.88 -15.36
C THR A 472 38.16 12.15 -14.56
N SER A 473 37.48 12.32 -13.44
CA SER A 473 37.58 13.47 -12.54
C SER A 473 37.81 13.00 -11.10
N PRO A 474 39.00 12.48 -10.77
CA PRO A 474 39.31 11.90 -9.45
C PRO A 474 39.25 12.92 -8.30
N LYS A 475 39.17 14.22 -8.61
CA LYS A 475 38.98 15.31 -7.63
C LYS A 475 37.52 15.58 -7.28
N THR A 476 36.58 14.92 -7.96
CA THR A 476 35.15 15.14 -7.79
C THR A 476 34.55 14.06 -6.91
N SER A 477 33.82 14.46 -5.87
CA SER A 477 33.06 13.51 -5.04
C SER A 477 31.77 13.09 -5.74
N VAL A 478 31.35 11.84 -5.57
CA VAL A 478 30.08 11.33 -6.10
C VAL A 478 29.29 10.71 -4.96
N PHE A 479 28.06 11.19 -4.77
CA PHE A 479 27.17 10.74 -3.70
C PHE A 479 25.88 10.17 -4.27
N TRP A 480 25.41 9.07 -3.69
CA TRP A 480 24.13 8.47 -4.03
C TRP A 480 23.09 8.70 -2.93
N VAL A 481 21.89 9.12 -3.32
CA VAL A 481 20.75 9.38 -2.43
C VAL A 481 19.51 8.67 -2.93
N HIS A 482 18.88 7.89 -2.07
CA HIS A 482 17.62 7.20 -2.36
C HIS A 482 16.41 8.12 -2.08
N GLY A 483 15.83 8.67 -3.14
CA GLY A 483 14.70 9.62 -3.10
C GLY A 483 13.31 9.01 -3.06
N SER A 484 13.19 7.69 -2.84
CA SER A 484 11.91 6.98 -2.86
C SER A 484 11.00 7.29 -1.67
N THR A 485 11.57 7.55 -0.50
CA THR A 485 10.86 7.88 0.74
C THR A 485 11.68 8.85 1.59
N LYS A 486 11.04 9.51 2.56
CA LYS A 486 11.76 10.38 3.51
C LYS A 486 12.82 9.61 4.34
N ALA A 487 12.49 8.39 4.77
CA ALA A 487 13.40 7.58 5.58
C ALA A 487 14.68 7.21 4.81
N THR A 488 14.55 6.73 3.57
CA THR A 488 15.70 6.36 2.72
C THR A 488 16.54 7.58 2.32
N PHE A 489 15.91 8.75 2.16
CA PHE A 489 16.60 10.01 1.89
C PHE A 489 17.45 10.44 3.10
N GLU A 490 16.86 10.42 4.31
CA GLU A 490 17.58 10.72 5.55
C GLU A 490 18.72 9.74 5.82
N GLU A 491 18.51 8.44 5.60
CA GLU A 491 19.54 7.41 5.74
C GLU A 491 20.71 7.64 4.78
N SER A 492 20.42 8.01 3.53
CA SER A 492 21.46 8.35 2.55
C SER A 492 22.29 9.56 3.02
N TYR A 493 21.65 10.58 3.60
CA TYR A 493 22.34 11.74 4.16
C TYR A 493 23.18 11.38 5.40
N ARG A 494 22.73 10.45 6.26
CA ARG A 494 23.54 9.92 7.36
C ARG A 494 24.80 9.22 6.84
N SER A 495 24.65 8.37 5.83
CA SER A 495 25.78 7.70 5.17
C SER A 495 26.80 8.70 4.61
N ILE A 496 26.33 9.75 3.91
CA ILE A 496 27.21 10.82 3.42
C ILE A 496 27.92 11.53 4.58
N ALA A 497 27.21 11.87 5.65
CA ALA A 497 27.80 12.53 6.81
C ALA A 497 28.88 11.67 7.49
N ASP A 498 28.66 10.36 7.56
CA ASP A 498 29.60 9.38 8.11
C ASP A 498 30.85 9.22 7.26
N VAL A 499 30.70 9.06 5.93
CA VAL A 499 31.83 8.94 5.01
C VAL A 499 32.67 10.22 4.99
N LEU A 500 32.02 11.38 5.01
CA LEU A 500 32.71 12.67 5.10
C LEU A 500 33.30 12.93 6.50
N ALA A 501 33.01 12.08 7.50
CA ALA A 501 33.38 12.29 8.89
C ALA A 501 32.99 13.69 9.41
N LEU A 502 31.77 14.14 9.06
CA LEU A 502 31.30 15.48 9.41
C LEU A 502 31.27 15.68 10.93
N PRO A 503 31.66 16.87 11.42
CA PRO A 503 31.57 17.18 12.84
C PRO A 503 30.13 17.08 13.33
N ARG A 504 29.94 16.51 14.53
CA ARG A 504 28.62 16.38 15.19
C ARG A 504 27.60 15.51 14.44
N ARG A 505 28.00 14.73 13.43
CA ARG A 505 27.11 13.81 12.68
C ARG A 505 26.35 12.80 13.55
N HIS A 506 26.90 12.44 14.72
CA HIS A 506 26.26 11.54 15.69
C HIS A 506 25.55 12.28 16.83
N ASP A 507 25.50 13.62 16.82
CA ASP A 507 24.77 14.42 17.82
C ASP A 507 23.26 14.31 17.52
N PRO A 508 22.45 13.72 18.43
CA PRO A 508 21.01 13.53 18.20
C PRO A 508 20.24 14.86 18.14
N LYS A 509 20.86 15.99 18.48
CA LYS A 509 20.25 17.33 18.39
C LYS A 509 20.50 18.01 17.04
N VAL A 510 21.32 17.42 16.17
CA VAL A 510 21.65 17.98 14.85
C VAL A 510 20.76 17.33 13.79
N ASP A 511 20.11 18.15 12.97
CA ASP A 511 19.45 17.67 11.75
C ASP A 511 20.51 17.35 10.70
N VAL A 512 20.71 16.06 10.44
CA VAL A 512 21.70 15.57 9.47
C VAL A 512 21.45 16.08 8.04
N LEU A 513 20.19 16.37 7.69
CA LEU A 513 19.84 16.92 6.38
C LEU A 513 20.40 18.33 6.22
N VAL A 514 20.25 19.14 7.27
CA VAL A 514 20.83 20.49 7.34
C VAL A 514 22.35 20.42 7.32
N LEU A 515 22.94 19.51 8.12
CA LEU A 515 24.38 19.38 8.25
C LEU A 515 25.05 19.10 6.89
N VAL A 516 24.58 18.08 6.16
CA VAL A 516 25.16 17.72 4.86
C VAL A 516 24.90 18.81 3.81
N ARG A 517 23.68 19.37 3.77
CA ARG A 517 23.34 20.47 2.86
C ARG A 517 24.31 21.64 3.04
N ASP A 518 24.46 22.10 4.28
CA ASP A 518 25.28 23.27 4.58
C ASP A 518 26.76 22.97 4.35
N TRP A 519 27.21 21.75 4.63
CA TRP A 519 28.57 21.32 4.33
C TRP A 519 28.88 21.38 2.84
N LEU A 520 28.06 20.75 1.99
CA LEU A 520 28.26 20.70 0.54
C LEU A 520 28.14 22.08 -0.16
N GLN A 521 27.66 23.09 0.56
CA GLN A 521 27.58 24.47 0.09
C GLN A 521 28.79 25.34 0.47
N ARG A 522 29.78 24.82 1.20
CA ARG A 522 30.99 25.58 1.57
C ARG A 522 31.94 25.76 0.38
N GLU A 523 32.70 26.86 0.38
CA GLU A 523 33.69 27.18 -0.65
C GLU A 523 34.88 26.23 -0.66
N ASP A 524 35.24 25.67 0.50
CA ASP A 524 36.40 24.79 0.67
C ASP A 524 36.10 23.31 0.40
N VAL A 525 34.92 22.99 -0.14
CA VAL A 525 34.51 21.64 -0.54
C VAL A 525 34.79 21.44 -2.02
N SER A 526 35.45 20.33 -2.36
CA SER A 526 35.73 19.95 -3.75
C SER A 526 34.44 19.78 -4.56
N PRO A 527 34.51 19.89 -5.91
CA PRO A 527 33.36 19.64 -6.77
C PRO A 527 32.70 18.31 -6.46
N TRP A 528 31.38 18.24 -6.62
CA TRP A 528 30.64 17.03 -6.32
C TRP A 528 29.44 16.82 -7.25
N LEU A 529 29.11 15.55 -7.45
CA LEU A 529 27.88 15.09 -8.09
C LEU A 529 27.02 14.36 -7.05
N MET A 530 25.76 14.77 -6.88
CA MET A 530 24.77 14.03 -6.11
C MET A 530 23.77 13.39 -7.07
N ILE A 531 23.61 12.08 -6.99
CA ILE A 531 22.58 11.35 -7.73
C ILE A 531 21.43 11.08 -6.77
N VAL A 532 20.26 11.65 -7.05
CA VAL A 532 19.02 11.39 -6.30
C VAL A 532 18.16 10.44 -7.11
N ASP A 533 18.20 9.17 -6.75
CA ASP A 533 17.54 8.09 -7.48
C ASP A 533 16.10 7.87 -7.00
N ASN A 534 15.19 7.62 -7.94
CA ASN A 534 13.78 7.34 -7.69
C ASN A 534 13.03 8.48 -6.97
N ALA A 535 13.30 9.72 -7.37
CA ALA A 535 12.67 10.95 -6.87
C ALA A 535 11.26 11.13 -7.47
N ASP A 536 10.36 10.22 -7.14
CA ASP A 536 9.01 10.14 -7.73
C ASP A 536 7.93 10.82 -6.88
N ASP A 537 8.12 10.84 -5.56
CA ASP A 537 7.09 11.22 -4.59
C ASP A 537 7.01 12.75 -4.41
N PHE A 538 6.04 13.35 -5.09
CA PHE A 538 5.85 14.80 -5.10
C PHE A 538 5.47 15.35 -3.72
N GLU A 539 4.65 14.64 -2.95
CA GLU A 539 4.19 15.07 -1.62
C GLU A 539 5.37 15.06 -0.63
N MET A 540 6.17 14.00 -0.64
CA MET A 540 7.39 13.88 0.17
C MET A 540 8.41 14.99 -0.15
N LEU A 541 8.57 15.33 -1.42
CA LEU A 541 9.57 16.30 -1.88
C LEU A 541 9.15 17.75 -1.63
N PHE A 542 7.85 18.08 -1.75
CA PHE A 542 7.41 19.47 -1.89
C PHE A 542 6.33 19.97 -0.92
N SER A 543 5.61 19.11 -0.21
CA SER A 543 4.47 19.55 0.60
C SER A 543 4.91 20.22 1.92
N LYS A 544 4.34 21.41 2.17
CA LYS A 544 4.42 22.12 3.46
C LYS A 544 3.15 21.81 4.23
N ASN A 545 3.27 21.30 5.47
CA ASN A 545 2.11 21.21 6.35
C ASN A 545 1.77 22.62 6.85
N ASP A 546 0.75 23.24 6.26
CA ASP A 546 0.14 24.47 6.78
C ASP A 546 -0.78 24.13 7.96
N GLY A 547 -0.30 24.38 9.18
CA GLY A 547 -1.14 24.35 10.39
C GLY A 547 -0.47 23.77 11.62
N GLY A 548 0.15 24.64 12.43
CA GLY A 548 0.72 24.33 13.75
C GLY A 548 2.21 24.68 13.85
N ASN A 549 2.67 25.13 15.02
CA ASN A 549 3.95 25.81 15.30
C ASN A 549 5.27 25.10 14.91
N ASN A 550 5.26 24.06 14.09
CA ASN A 550 6.43 23.45 13.45
C ASN A 550 6.14 23.20 11.95
N ALA A 551 6.26 24.23 11.11
CA ALA A 551 6.19 24.08 9.66
C ALA A 551 7.29 23.11 9.19
N LYS A 552 6.92 21.88 8.80
CA LYS A 552 7.87 20.91 8.26
C LYS A 552 8.45 21.45 6.94
N ILE A 553 9.76 21.58 6.88
CA ILE A 553 10.49 22.03 5.69
C ILE A 553 10.41 20.90 4.64
N PRO A 554 10.01 21.18 3.38
CA PRO A 554 9.93 20.16 2.33
C PRO A 554 11.28 19.50 2.07
N THR A 555 11.31 18.20 1.79
CA THR A 555 12.57 17.45 1.70
C THR A 555 13.49 17.97 0.58
N ALA A 556 12.92 18.43 -0.54
CA ALA A 556 13.67 19.05 -1.63
C ALA A 556 14.42 20.35 -1.20
N SER A 557 14.02 20.97 -0.08
CA SER A 557 14.70 22.16 0.47
C SER A 557 16.05 21.83 1.10
N TYR A 558 16.32 20.55 1.37
CA TYR A 558 17.61 20.08 1.88
C TYR A 558 18.62 19.77 0.77
N LEU A 559 18.21 19.83 -0.50
CA LEU A 559 19.13 19.69 -1.62
C LEU A 559 20.07 20.91 -1.68
N PRO A 560 21.40 20.71 -1.79
CA PRO A 560 22.34 21.81 -1.94
C PRO A 560 22.02 22.69 -3.17
N LYS A 561 22.38 23.96 -3.09
CA LYS A 561 22.08 24.98 -4.12
C LYS A 561 23.32 25.62 -4.75
N LYS A 562 24.51 25.13 -4.44
CA LYS A 562 25.78 25.69 -4.92
C LYS A 562 25.98 25.38 -6.41
N ASP A 563 26.54 26.34 -7.15
CA ASP A 563 26.66 26.24 -8.62
C ASP A 563 27.78 25.30 -9.11
N ASP A 564 28.78 25.03 -8.27
CA ASP A 564 29.89 24.09 -8.54
C ASP A 564 29.59 22.64 -8.13
N GLY A 565 28.42 22.40 -7.54
CA GLY A 565 27.85 21.08 -7.28
C GLY A 565 26.76 20.75 -8.29
N LYS A 566 26.71 19.51 -8.76
CA LYS A 566 25.71 19.05 -9.73
C LYS A 566 24.78 18.01 -9.09
N ILE A 567 23.50 18.03 -9.46
CA ILE A 567 22.51 17.04 -9.04
C ILE A 567 21.87 16.38 -10.27
N LEU A 568 22.01 15.06 -10.36
CA LEU A 568 21.31 14.22 -11.34
C LEU A 568 20.13 13.52 -10.66
N PHE A 569 18.92 13.74 -11.15
CA PHE A 569 17.73 13.04 -10.68
C PHE A 569 17.37 11.87 -11.61
N THR A 570 16.89 10.77 -11.03
CA THR A 570 16.11 9.78 -11.79
C THR A 570 14.67 9.78 -11.25
N SER A 571 13.69 9.83 -12.15
CA SER A 571 12.28 9.85 -11.76
C SER A 571 11.37 9.18 -12.79
N ARG A 572 10.23 8.68 -12.34
CA ARG A 572 9.08 8.28 -13.18
C ARG A 572 8.09 9.42 -13.35
N SER A 573 8.20 10.47 -12.53
CA SER A 573 7.31 11.63 -12.53
C SER A 573 7.97 12.80 -13.26
N TRP A 574 7.36 13.21 -14.38
CA TRP A 574 7.78 14.41 -15.10
C TRP A 574 7.62 15.66 -14.23
N ASP A 575 6.47 15.79 -13.56
CA ASP A 575 6.15 16.94 -12.71
C ASP A 575 7.14 17.10 -11.54
N ALA A 576 7.53 15.98 -10.92
CA ALA A 576 8.54 16.01 -9.86
C ALA A 576 9.91 16.47 -10.40
N ALA A 577 10.33 15.92 -11.55
CA ALA A 577 11.59 16.29 -12.17
C ALA A 577 11.63 17.77 -12.59
N GLU A 578 10.58 18.28 -13.23
CA GLU A 578 10.49 19.68 -13.65
C GLU A 578 10.56 20.64 -12.45
N ARG A 579 9.93 20.28 -11.34
CA ARG A 579 10.01 21.09 -10.12
C ARG A 579 11.36 20.99 -9.42
N LEU A 580 12.07 19.86 -9.52
CA LEU A 580 13.41 19.66 -8.96
C LEU A 580 14.49 20.40 -9.76
N THR A 581 14.39 20.37 -11.08
CA THR A 581 15.33 21.05 -11.99
C THR A 581 15.02 22.53 -12.20
N GLY A 582 13.75 22.93 -12.01
CA GLY A 582 13.26 24.29 -12.18
C GLY A 582 12.94 24.66 -13.63
N ASN A 583 13.24 23.80 -14.60
CA ASN A 583 12.82 23.94 -15.98
C ASN A 583 12.82 22.58 -16.71
N GLY A 584 11.95 22.43 -17.72
CA GLY A 584 11.86 21.22 -18.53
C GLY A 584 13.01 21.00 -19.53
N LYS A 585 13.88 21.98 -19.79
CA LYS A 585 14.97 21.87 -20.78
C LYS A 585 16.12 21.00 -20.29
N THR A 586 16.28 20.85 -18.98
CA THR A 586 17.28 20.00 -18.34
C THR A 586 16.70 18.62 -17.95
N ILE A 587 15.66 18.17 -18.66
CA ILE A 587 15.04 16.85 -18.47
C ILE A 587 15.16 16.05 -19.75
N HIS A 588 15.62 14.81 -19.64
CA HIS A 588 15.65 13.85 -20.74
C HIS A 588 14.63 12.74 -20.50
N GLN A 589 13.70 12.55 -21.43
CA GLN A 589 12.82 11.41 -21.42
C GLN A 589 13.57 10.18 -21.93
N VAL A 590 13.83 9.21 -21.05
CA VAL A 590 14.54 7.98 -21.39
C VAL A 590 13.57 7.01 -22.07
N PRO A 591 13.78 6.64 -23.35
CA PRO A 591 12.94 5.66 -24.04
C PRO A 591 13.39 4.22 -23.75
N THR A 592 12.69 3.23 -24.30
CA THR A 592 13.19 1.84 -24.39
C THR A 592 14.49 1.78 -25.21
N MET A 593 15.22 0.66 -25.16
CA MET A 593 16.44 0.53 -25.95
C MET A 593 16.14 0.46 -27.43
N GLU A 594 17.06 0.97 -28.25
CA GLU A 594 17.06 0.68 -29.68
C GLU A 594 17.23 -0.81 -29.91
N LYS A 595 16.72 -1.33 -31.03
CA LYS A 595 16.76 -2.77 -31.34
C LYS A 595 18.17 -3.35 -31.23
N THR A 596 19.18 -2.64 -31.74
CA THR A 596 20.59 -3.05 -31.70
C THR A 596 21.15 -3.03 -30.27
N GLN A 597 20.79 -2.03 -29.46
CA GLN A 597 21.19 -1.94 -28.05
C GLN A 597 20.57 -3.08 -27.22
N ALA A 598 19.28 -3.36 -27.45
CA ALA A 598 18.55 -4.43 -26.78
C ALA A 598 19.12 -5.81 -27.11
N LEU A 599 19.43 -6.05 -28.39
CA LEU A 599 20.07 -7.29 -28.83
C LEU A 599 21.46 -7.45 -28.21
N LEU A 600 22.27 -6.40 -28.21
CA LEU A 600 23.59 -6.40 -27.60
C LEU A 600 23.50 -6.66 -26.08
N LEU A 601 22.50 -6.11 -25.40
CA LEU A 601 22.31 -6.34 -23.97
C LEU A 601 21.99 -7.81 -23.71
N LEU A 602 21.09 -8.40 -24.51
CA LEU A 602 20.76 -9.82 -24.41
C LEU A 602 22.00 -10.68 -24.67
N GLN A 603 22.79 -10.35 -25.69
CA GLN A 603 24.01 -11.08 -26.04
C GLN A 603 25.06 -11.00 -24.93
N ASN A 604 25.32 -9.81 -24.37
CA ASN A 604 26.27 -9.64 -23.26
C ASN A 604 25.84 -10.44 -22.04
N LYS A 605 24.54 -10.46 -21.74
CA LYS A 605 24.00 -11.15 -20.57
C LYS A 605 23.95 -12.67 -20.75
N LEU A 606 23.85 -13.19 -21.97
CA LEU A 606 23.82 -14.63 -22.24
C LEU A 606 25.25 -15.19 -22.32
N ARG A 607 25.54 -16.25 -21.55
CA ARG A 607 26.89 -16.87 -21.51
C ARG A 607 27.09 -17.98 -22.55
N GLN A 608 26.37 -17.92 -23.67
CA GLN A 608 26.30 -18.98 -24.68
C GLN A 608 26.11 -18.39 -26.08
N ASP A 609 26.42 -19.16 -27.13
CA ASP A 609 26.15 -18.77 -28.51
C ASP A 609 24.66 -18.50 -28.73
N VAL A 610 24.37 -17.34 -29.33
CA VAL A 610 23.03 -16.80 -29.46
C VAL A 610 22.56 -16.99 -30.90
N ASP A 611 21.48 -17.76 -31.10
CA ASP A 611 20.73 -17.71 -32.36
C ASP A 611 20.14 -16.30 -32.54
N GLU A 612 20.71 -15.55 -33.49
CA GLU A 612 20.36 -14.16 -33.75
C GLU A 612 18.89 -13.98 -34.11
N ALA A 613 18.30 -14.93 -34.87
CA ALA A 613 16.89 -14.84 -35.26
C ALA A 613 15.97 -15.01 -34.04
N ALA A 614 16.28 -15.94 -33.13
CA ALA A 614 15.54 -16.11 -31.89
C ALA A 614 15.76 -14.95 -30.91
N ALA A 615 16.98 -14.42 -30.83
CA ALA A 615 17.30 -13.27 -29.98
C ALA A 615 16.58 -12.00 -30.41
N VAL A 616 16.54 -11.72 -31.72
CA VAL A 616 15.76 -10.61 -32.28
C VAL A 616 14.27 -10.73 -31.93
N ARG A 617 13.70 -11.95 -32.05
CA ARG A 617 12.30 -12.19 -31.63
C ARG A 617 12.12 -11.98 -30.13
N LEU A 618 13.06 -12.43 -29.30
CA LEU A 618 12.99 -12.28 -27.86
C LEU A 618 13.04 -10.82 -27.43
N VAL A 619 14.02 -10.04 -27.89
CA VAL A 619 14.10 -8.62 -27.50
C VAL A 619 12.90 -7.81 -28.02
N GLY A 620 12.37 -8.16 -29.19
CA GLY A 620 11.12 -7.57 -29.71
C GLY A 620 9.90 -7.93 -28.87
N THR A 621 9.80 -9.19 -28.41
CA THR A 621 8.74 -9.65 -27.50
C THR A 621 8.82 -8.98 -26.13
N LEU A 622 10.02 -8.61 -25.70
CA LEU A 622 10.28 -7.87 -24.46
C LEU A 622 10.27 -6.35 -24.67
N GLU A 623 9.76 -5.89 -25.82
CA GLU A 623 9.59 -4.47 -26.20
C GLU A 623 10.87 -3.63 -26.03
N HIS A 624 12.03 -4.27 -26.16
CA HIS A 624 13.33 -3.65 -25.96
C HIS A 624 13.50 -3.00 -24.57
N ILE A 625 12.78 -3.47 -23.55
CA ILE A 625 12.89 -2.98 -22.17
C ILE A 625 14.14 -3.60 -21.51
N PRO A 626 15.16 -2.81 -21.12
CA PRO A 626 16.42 -3.34 -20.58
C PRO A 626 16.25 -4.30 -19.41
N LEU A 627 15.37 -3.94 -18.45
CA LEU A 627 15.10 -4.76 -17.28
C LEU A 627 14.48 -6.12 -17.64
N ALA A 628 13.59 -6.15 -18.63
CA ALA A 628 12.93 -7.38 -19.06
C ALA A 628 13.93 -8.31 -19.77
N ILE A 629 14.83 -7.73 -20.57
CA ILE A 629 15.91 -8.44 -21.27
C ILE A 629 16.87 -9.07 -20.27
N ASP A 630 17.32 -8.29 -19.28
CA ASP A 630 18.21 -8.74 -18.21
C ASP A 630 17.59 -9.90 -17.41
N GLN A 631 16.30 -9.78 -17.06
CA GLN A 631 15.56 -10.86 -16.39
C GLN A 631 15.43 -12.13 -17.25
N ALA A 632 15.14 -11.98 -18.54
CA ALA A 632 15.04 -13.12 -19.46
C ALA A 632 16.39 -13.82 -19.63
N ALA A 633 17.47 -13.05 -19.81
CA ALA A 633 18.81 -13.59 -19.93
C ALA A 633 19.25 -14.34 -18.66
N ALA A 634 19.00 -13.76 -17.47
CA ALA A 634 19.28 -14.41 -16.20
C ALA A 634 18.51 -15.73 -16.03
N TYR A 635 17.23 -15.74 -16.39
CA TYR A 635 16.40 -16.94 -16.38
C TYR A 635 16.94 -18.04 -17.31
N ILE A 636 17.28 -17.68 -18.55
CA ILE A 636 17.84 -18.60 -19.55
C ILE A 636 19.16 -19.18 -19.05
N ASN A 637 20.08 -18.33 -18.56
CA ASN A 637 21.37 -18.76 -18.02
C ASN A 637 21.21 -19.75 -16.85
N LYS A 638 20.31 -19.45 -15.90
CA LYS A 638 20.07 -20.28 -14.71
C LYS A 638 19.56 -21.69 -15.06
N ARG A 639 18.98 -21.87 -16.24
CA ARG A 639 18.40 -23.13 -16.69
C ARG A 639 19.10 -23.70 -17.93
N SER A 640 20.20 -23.12 -18.39
CA SER A 640 20.99 -23.66 -19.48
C SER A 640 21.60 -25.02 -19.09
N PRO A 641 21.66 -26.03 -19.98
CA PRO A 641 21.22 -26.02 -21.39
C PRO A 641 19.74 -26.40 -21.59
N ARG A 642 18.98 -26.68 -20.52
CA ARG A 642 17.57 -27.11 -20.59
C ARG A 642 16.62 -26.01 -21.04
N MET A 643 17.07 -24.76 -21.03
CA MET A 643 16.33 -23.58 -21.48
C MET A 643 17.16 -22.84 -22.53
N THR A 644 16.65 -22.79 -23.76
CA THR A 644 17.17 -21.98 -24.85
C THR A 644 16.31 -20.72 -25.03
N ILE A 645 16.76 -19.79 -25.87
CA ILE A 645 15.95 -18.61 -26.25
C ILE A 645 14.62 -19.06 -26.87
N GLN A 646 14.65 -20.08 -27.73
CA GLN A 646 13.44 -20.58 -28.39
C GLN A 646 12.49 -21.25 -27.40
N SER A 647 12.98 -22.10 -26.49
CA SER A 647 12.10 -22.70 -25.48
C SER A 647 11.56 -21.66 -24.50
N TYR A 648 12.34 -20.61 -24.18
CA TYR A 648 11.87 -19.48 -23.38
C TYR A 648 10.74 -18.75 -24.10
N LEU A 649 10.88 -18.48 -25.40
CA LEU A 649 9.82 -17.86 -26.21
C LEU A 649 8.57 -18.73 -26.26
N ASP A 650 8.72 -20.04 -26.47
CA ASP A 650 7.59 -20.97 -26.50
C ASP A 650 6.87 -21.03 -25.14
N GLU A 651 7.62 -21.08 -24.03
CA GLU A 651 7.05 -21.05 -22.67
C GLU A 651 6.40 -19.69 -22.35
N PHE A 652 7.01 -18.61 -22.82
CA PHE A 652 6.49 -17.26 -22.70
C PHE A 652 5.17 -17.12 -23.47
N GLN A 653 5.02 -17.77 -24.63
CA GLN A 653 3.79 -17.72 -25.45
C GLN A 653 2.69 -18.69 -24.97
N LYS A 654 3.03 -19.85 -24.40
CA LYS A 654 2.06 -20.91 -24.05
C LYS A 654 1.24 -20.67 -22.77
N SER A 655 1.54 -19.66 -21.96
CA SER A 655 0.80 -19.41 -20.70
C SER A 655 1.07 -18.02 -20.09
N GLU A 656 0.03 -17.19 -19.97
CA GLU A 656 0.05 -15.93 -19.17
C GLU A 656 0.56 -16.14 -17.73
N LYS A 657 0.19 -17.27 -17.12
CA LYS A 657 0.60 -17.68 -15.75
C LYS A 657 2.10 -17.97 -15.64
N ARG A 658 2.74 -18.48 -16.71
CA ARG A 658 4.19 -18.75 -16.73
C ARG A 658 5.01 -17.51 -17.09
N LYS A 659 4.53 -16.58 -17.93
CA LYS A 659 5.21 -15.28 -18.20
C LYS A 659 5.61 -14.54 -16.92
N GLY A 660 4.70 -14.50 -15.94
CA GLY A 660 4.95 -13.91 -14.63
C GLY A 660 6.00 -14.67 -13.81
N THR A 661 6.03 -16.01 -13.91
CA THR A 661 6.97 -16.87 -13.16
C THR A 661 8.38 -16.82 -13.76
N LEU A 662 8.48 -16.73 -15.09
CA LEU A 662 9.72 -16.59 -15.86
C LEU A 662 10.45 -15.28 -15.52
N LEU A 663 9.73 -14.15 -15.51
CA LEU A 663 10.28 -12.83 -15.16
C LEU A 663 10.49 -12.63 -13.64
N ARG A 664 9.92 -13.49 -12.79
CA ARG A 664 10.07 -13.48 -11.32
C ARG A 664 11.16 -14.41 -10.80
N SER A 665 11.70 -15.28 -11.64
CA SER A 665 12.52 -16.42 -11.22
C SER A 665 13.97 -16.09 -10.83
N ASP A 666 14.35 -14.81 -10.81
CA ASP A 666 15.67 -14.40 -10.32
C ASP A 666 15.64 -13.09 -9.51
N ARG A 667 14.95 -13.13 -8.36
CA ARG A 667 15.13 -12.15 -7.25
C ARG A 667 16.50 -12.28 -6.57
N GLY A 668 17.54 -12.70 -7.29
CA GLY A 668 18.87 -13.00 -6.77
C GLY A 668 19.99 -12.11 -7.30
N ASP A 669 19.71 -11.12 -8.15
CA ASP A 669 20.76 -10.20 -8.58
C ASP A 669 21.03 -9.17 -7.48
N ILE A 670 22.06 -9.49 -6.68
CA ILE A 670 22.62 -8.70 -5.57
C ILE A 670 23.04 -7.29 -6.04
N ARG A 671 23.16 -7.04 -7.34
CA ARG A 671 23.46 -5.72 -7.91
C ARG A 671 22.34 -4.69 -7.75
N ARG A 672 21.19 -5.06 -7.19
CA ARG A 672 19.99 -4.20 -7.03
C ARG A 672 19.57 -3.91 -5.59
N TYR A 673 20.24 -4.48 -4.58
CA TYR A 673 19.91 -4.28 -3.16
C TYR A 673 21.14 -3.91 -2.35
#